data_AF-B6GZS1-F1
#
_entry.id   AF-B6GZS1-F1
#
_cell.length_a   1.000
_cell.length_b   1.000
_cell.length_c   1.000
_cell.angle_alpha   90.00
_cell.angle_beta   90.00
_cell.angle_gamma   90.00
#
_symmetry.space_group_name_H-M   'P 1'
#
loop_
_entity.id
_entity.type
_entity.pdbx_description
1 polymer ?
#
loop_
_entity_poly.entity_id
_entity_poly.type
_entity_poly.pdbx_seq_one_letter_code
_entity_poly.pdbx_strand_id
1 'polypeptide(L)'
;MPGVPTGRACDACRKQKKKCDEKQPACGRCLRLKVRCVGSGQKRFMFKEQQFLPNSNQSGQKALLSRWRPTQKENYFFEIPRACPGNSMTSLTNSFVGAIKRSTDLRYNVWWSFGIFLEDVPRRLGSNEALDRAVDALTTAHASFCTRQPVRAEALAKYSRALKTLRVYLDDPLQASASNTLCAVMILLICQTFIGNPGQMVSGHAQGAASILHARKKFGPRDDFERKLFLSLRGSVLFEGLYNEAIDLSPEEWDALVENDYDQNQPEAQILRCLARAPVLMKRGRRAIRDGEDLTPLTMEVRPIYEKCKLILAQLKARTVEYETSELSTMTENFMARILRAHYLRTHGIGLAITIVFNCILQALDPSDYSCIIESKSLVIETLVHAQESNVYRPVGAGYVIMCLSAAWAVTADPQLRLIVEATFIDYREDFVTPDGVNIPQELERASCNPPPEHEHRRTGDTGSSPRRQPSDAADLAVLLLESVHAATWCCINAIASFSRGKPYSSSSNIATRICSSPGRSVPYVRIPKNIFTVSPNLTDCPFPYRQRQRLVFVSGQVSADSNGKYLPVESPVTKKTHQIIRNVSGILGASGTSLDQVTKANVYFVQLDRNIYRNPARSSVEVNGLPKPADLETEVIALES
;
A
#
# COMPACT_ATOMS: atom_id res chain seq x y z
N MET A 1 21.14 17.34 35.82
CA MET A 1 20.64 18.72 35.67
C MET A 1 21.08 19.56 36.88
N PRO A 2 22.03 20.49 36.73
CA PRO A 2 22.33 21.47 37.77
C PRO A 2 21.36 22.65 37.70
N GLY A 3 20.76 23.04 38.84
CA GLY A 3 20.28 24.42 39.04
C GLY A 3 18.78 24.74 38.93
N VAL A 4 17.86 23.83 39.29
CA VAL A 4 16.45 24.23 39.54
C VAL A 4 16.36 24.83 40.95
N PRO A 5 15.98 26.11 41.14
CA PRO A 5 15.88 26.69 42.49
C PRO A 5 14.77 26.00 43.29
N THR A 6 15.13 25.31 44.35
CA THR A 6 14.22 24.52 45.22
C THR A 6 13.54 25.34 46.32
N GLY A 7 13.56 26.68 46.23
CA GLY A 7 13.11 27.57 47.29
C GLY A 7 11.62 27.45 47.60
N ARG A 8 11.28 27.25 48.88
CA ARG A 8 9.90 27.14 49.40
C ARG A 8 9.41 28.42 50.08
N ALA A 9 10.07 29.54 49.80
CA ALA A 9 9.71 30.84 50.37
C ALA A 9 8.38 31.37 49.81
N CYS A 10 7.57 32.01 50.66
CA CYS A 10 6.31 32.62 50.26
C CYS A 10 6.50 33.84 49.33
N ASP A 11 5.45 34.22 48.60
CA ASP A 11 5.49 35.31 47.61
C ASP A 11 5.97 36.65 48.19
N ALA A 12 5.43 37.04 49.36
CA ALA A 12 5.76 38.30 50.00
C ALA A 12 7.25 38.38 50.40
N CYS A 13 7.80 37.33 51.00
CA CYS A 13 9.21 37.28 51.37
C CYS A 13 10.13 37.26 50.14
N ARG A 14 9.73 36.54 49.08
CA ARG A 14 10.51 36.47 47.83
C ARG A 14 10.52 37.80 47.07
N LYS A 15 9.37 38.48 46.94
CA LYS A 15 9.29 39.82 46.33
C LYS A 15 10.19 40.83 47.04
N GLN A 16 10.27 40.73 48.37
CA GLN A 16 11.14 41.60 49.16
C GLN A 16 12.59 41.12 49.26
N LYS A 17 12.94 39.98 48.65
CA LYS A 17 14.26 39.30 48.73
C LYS A 17 14.70 39.06 50.18
N LYS A 18 13.78 38.58 51.03
CA LYS A 18 14.03 38.29 52.45
C LYS A 18 13.78 36.82 52.77
N LYS A 19 14.50 36.30 53.77
CA LYS A 19 14.41 34.89 54.20
C LYS A 19 13.01 34.59 54.74
N CYS A 20 12.42 33.49 54.28
CA CYS A 20 11.14 32.95 54.76
C CYS A 20 11.44 31.77 55.69
N ASP A 21 10.68 31.65 56.78
CA ASP A 21 10.77 30.55 57.74
C ASP A 21 9.86 29.37 57.38
N GLU A 22 9.17 29.43 56.24
CA GLU A 22 8.44 28.31 55.60
C GLU A 22 7.30 27.68 56.43
N LYS A 23 6.92 28.30 57.56
CA LYS A 23 5.81 27.85 58.41
C LYS A 23 4.46 27.99 57.70
N GLN A 24 3.62 26.97 57.86
CA GLN A 24 2.22 26.96 57.40
C GLN A 24 1.28 27.33 58.55
N PRO A 25 0.13 27.97 58.28
CA PRO A 25 -0.36 28.44 56.97
C PRO A 25 0.26 29.78 56.52
N ALA A 26 0.98 30.46 57.41
CA ALA A 26 1.67 31.72 57.12
C ALA A 26 3.04 31.77 57.81
N CYS A 27 4.03 32.32 57.10
CA CYS A 27 5.39 32.48 57.61
C CYS A 27 5.42 33.54 58.73
N GLY A 28 6.29 33.38 59.74
CA GLY A 28 6.31 34.22 60.94
C GLY A 28 6.59 35.70 60.65
N ARG A 29 7.30 35.99 59.55
CA ARG A 29 7.53 37.36 59.09
C ARG A 29 6.26 37.98 58.51
N CYS A 30 5.52 37.25 57.69
CA CYS A 30 4.27 37.73 57.11
C CYS A 30 3.20 37.94 58.19
N LEU A 31 3.17 37.07 59.20
CA LEU A 31 2.30 37.20 60.37
C LEU A 31 2.58 38.50 61.14
N ARG A 32 3.85 38.77 61.45
CA ARG A 32 4.27 39.96 62.20
C ARG A 32 4.01 41.26 61.45
N LEU A 33 4.26 41.25 60.14
CA LEU A 33 4.08 42.42 59.27
C LEU A 33 2.63 42.57 58.79
N LYS A 34 1.71 41.67 59.20
CA LYS A 34 0.31 41.64 58.75
C LYS A 34 0.16 41.71 57.22
N VAL A 35 1.06 41.04 56.49
CA VAL A 35 1.01 40.96 55.02
C VAL A 35 0.55 39.58 54.56
N ARG A 36 -0.20 39.53 53.45
CA ARG A 36 -0.73 38.28 52.89
C ARG A 36 0.40 37.31 52.56
N CYS A 37 0.40 36.14 53.21
CA CYS A 37 1.35 35.06 52.96
C CYS A 37 0.76 34.07 51.96
N VAL A 38 1.39 33.90 50.79
CA VAL A 38 0.95 32.95 49.76
C VAL A 38 2.07 31.98 49.45
N GLY A 39 1.78 30.69 49.58
CA GLY A 39 2.70 29.59 49.25
C GLY A 39 3.97 29.54 50.09
N SER A 40 3.91 29.89 51.39
CA SER A 40 4.97 29.49 52.33
C SER A 40 5.10 27.97 52.31
N GLY A 41 6.30 27.39 52.43
CA GLY A 41 6.52 25.94 52.52
C GLY A 41 6.17 25.13 51.26
N GLN A 42 5.57 25.72 50.23
CA GLN A 42 5.19 25.04 48.99
C GLN A 42 6.35 25.03 47.99
N LYS A 43 6.63 23.86 47.41
CA LYS A 43 7.66 23.69 46.37
C LYS A 43 7.16 24.29 45.06
N ARG A 44 7.91 25.23 44.49
CA ARG A 44 7.53 25.93 43.25
C ARG A 44 8.56 25.66 42.16
N PHE A 45 8.05 25.35 40.97
CA PHE A 45 8.87 25.16 39.78
C PHE A 45 8.87 26.47 38.97
N MET A 46 10.04 26.87 38.48
CA MET A 46 10.21 28.02 37.61
C MET A 46 10.78 27.51 36.29
N PHE A 47 10.02 27.63 35.21
CA PHE A 47 10.54 27.41 33.87
C PHE A 47 11.40 28.61 33.52
N LYS A 48 12.69 28.37 33.28
CA LYS A 48 13.59 29.37 32.70
C LYS A 48 13.60 29.15 31.19
N GLU A 49 13.11 30.12 30.43
CA GLU A 49 13.40 30.18 29.00
C GLU A 49 14.88 30.49 28.82
N GLN A 50 15.60 29.57 28.17
CA GLN A 50 16.99 29.73 27.86
C GLN A 50 17.10 30.45 26.52
N GLN A 51 17.16 31.78 26.56
CA GLN A 51 17.55 32.57 25.39
C GLN A 51 19.06 32.44 25.21
N PHE A 52 19.48 31.78 24.14
CA PHE A 52 20.88 31.74 23.71
C PHE A 52 21.27 33.12 23.16
N LEU A 53 21.91 33.95 23.99
CA LEU A 53 22.69 35.07 23.50
C LEU A 53 24.15 34.60 23.36
N PRO A 54 24.80 34.77 22.19
CA PRO A 54 26.20 34.42 22.04
C PRO A 54 27.06 35.37 22.88
N ASN A 55 27.96 34.79 23.69
CA ASN A 55 28.96 35.52 24.48
C ASN A 55 29.81 36.44 23.58
N SER A 56 29.79 37.74 23.85
CA SER A 56 30.82 38.67 23.37
C SER A 56 31.99 38.69 24.36
N ASN A 57 33.11 38.08 23.97
CA ASN A 57 34.41 38.44 24.54
C ASN A 57 35.02 39.58 23.73
N GLN A 58 35.60 40.52 24.48
CA GLN A 58 36.00 41.86 24.08
C GLN A 58 37.25 41.93 23.19
N SER A 59 37.34 43.09 22.53
CA SER A 59 38.54 43.93 22.31
C SER A 59 39.19 43.90 20.91
N GLY A 60 39.37 45.10 20.35
CA GLY A 60 40.19 45.37 19.17
C GLY A 60 39.62 46.46 18.25
N GLN A 61 39.79 47.73 18.63
CA GLN A 61 39.56 48.90 17.76
C GLN A 61 40.42 48.85 16.48
N LYS A 62 39.85 49.20 15.32
CA LYS A 62 40.42 50.20 14.40
C LYS A 62 39.49 50.55 13.22
N ALA A 63 39.25 51.86 13.13
CA ALA A 63 39.03 52.73 11.96
C ALA A 63 38.42 52.18 10.66
N LEU A 64 37.26 52.76 10.35
CA LEU A 64 36.79 53.24 9.04
C LEU A 64 37.83 53.21 7.91
N LEU A 65 37.49 52.55 6.79
CA LEU A 65 37.43 53.17 5.46
C LEU A 65 36.80 52.19 4.44
N SER A 66 36.04 52.80 3.53
CA SER A 66 35.17 52.24 2.51
C SER A 66 35.74 51.10 1.65
N ARG A 67 34.96 50.02 1.49
CA ARG A 67 34.84 49.32 0.21
C ARG A 67 33.54 48.52 0.15
N TRP A 68 32.59 49.02 -0.64
CA TRP A 68 31.38 48.31 -1.00
C TRP A 68 31.71 46.90 -1.54
N ARG A 69 31.14 45.88 -0.92
CA ARG A 69 30.99 44.53 -1.49
C ARG A 69 29.57 44.03 -1.23
N PRO A 70 29.00 43.23 -2.13
CA PRO A 70 27.58 42.93 -2.17
C PRO A 70 27.17 42.10 -0.95
N THR A 71 25.98 42.38 -0.43
CA THR A 71 25.30 41.66 0.64
C THR A 71 25.39 40.14 0.43
N GLN A 72 26.26 39.47 1.19
CA GLN A 72 26.15 38.04 1.43
C GLN A 72 24.89 37.83 2.27
N LYS A 73 23.92 37.09 1.72
CA LYS A 73 22.81 36.51 2.49
C LYS A 73 23.44 35.72 3.64
N GLU A 74 23.29 36.22 4.87
CA GLU A 74 23.55 35.42 6.07
C GLU A 74 22.64 34.20 6.02
N ASN A 75 23.23 33.02 5.85
CA ASN A 75 22.51 31.75 5.97
C ASN A 75 22.13 31.56 7.44
N TYR A 76 20.94 32.03 7.82
CA TYR A 76 20.25 31.54 9.00
C TYR A 76 19.98 30.05 8.77
N PHE A 77 20.83 29.18 9.33
CA PHE A 77 20.50 27.77 9.50
C PHE A 77 19.31 27.71 10.47
N PHE A 78 18.10 27.68 9.93
CA PHE A 78 16.96 27.17 10.65
C PHE A 78 17.22 25.68 10.88
N GLU A 79 17.58 25.29 12.10
CA GLU A 79 17.40 23.91 12.52
C GLU A 79 15.90 23.62 12.48
N ILE A 80 15.47 22.96 11.42
CA ILE A 80 14.16 22.31 11.34
C ILE A 80 14.08 21.38 12.57
N PRO A 81 13.08 21.51 13.46
CA PRO A 81 12.92 20.61 14.59
C PRO A 81 12.95 19.16 14.08
N ARG A 82 14.00 18.42 14.45
CA ARG A 82 14.13 17.01 14.09
C ARG A 82 13.13 16.21 14.91
N ALA A 83 12.31 15.46 14.16
CA ALA A 83 11.40 14.40 14.56
C ALA A 83 10.20 14.81 15.45
N CYS A 84 9.00 14.53 14.94
CA CYS A 84 7.84 14.30 15.81
C CYS A 84 8.21 13.23 16.86
N PRO A 85 7.73 13.30 18.12
CA PRO A 85 7.87 12.19 19.04
C PRO A 85 7.27 10.93 18.39
N GLY A 86 8.11 9.94 18.15
CA GLY A 86 7.76 8.69 17.47
C GLY A 86 8.64 7.56 17.97
N ASN A 87 8.06 6.37 18.09
CA ASN A 87 8.80 5.13 18.36
C ASN A 87 8.99 4.35 17.05
N SER A 88 9.71 3.24 17.09
CA SER A 88 9.94 2.38 15.92
C SER A 88 8.63 1.95 15.24
N MET A 89 7.58 1.71 16.02
CA MET A 89 6.25 1.36 15.50
C MET A 89 5.61 2.53 14.73
N THR A 90 5.69 3.76 15.26
CA THR A 90 5.22 4.96 14.55
C THR A 90 5.94 5.13 13.22
N SER A 91 7.26 4.92 13.19
CA SER A 91 8.04 4.99 11.96
C SER A 91 7.64 3.91 10.96
N LEU A 92 7.48 2.67 11.41
CA LEU A 92 7.03 1.55 10.57
C LEU A 92 5.66 1.83 9.95
N THR A 93 4.70 2.24 10.78
CA THR A 93 3.34 2.59 10.35
C THR A 93 3.36 3.74 9.34
N ASN A 94 4.15 4.80 9.57
CA ASN A 94 4.25 5.91 8.64
C ASN A 94 4.88 5.51 7.30
N SER A 95 5.94 4.70 7.33
CA SER A 95 6.56 4.16 6.11
C SER A 95 5.56 3.33 5.30
N PHE A 96 4.81 2.46 5.97
CA PHE A 96 3.79 1.64 5.31
C PHE A 96 2.64 2.47 4.75
N VAL A 97 2.09 3.42 5.53
CA VAL A 97 1.05 4.35 5.08
C VAL A 97 1.52 5.16 3.86
N GLY A 98 2.80 5.55 3.82
CA GLY A 98 3.40 6.18 2.64
C GLY A 98 3.36 5.29 1.40
N ALA A 99 3.72 4.01 1.54
CA ALA A 99 3.73 3.04 0.44
C ALA A 99 2.33 2.74 -0.13
N ILE A 100 1.28 2.81 0.72
CA ILE A 100 -0.11 2.52 0.35
C ILE A 100 -0.95 3.79 0.08
N LYS A 101 -0.34 4.97 0.07
CA LYS A 101 -1.07 6.24 -0.12
C LYS A 101 -1.74 6.25 -1.49
N ARG A 102 -3.06 6.45 -1.55
CA ARG A 102 -3.83 6.44 -2.81
C ARG A 102 -3.30 7.43 -3.84
N SER A 103 -2.89 8.63 -3.41
CA SER A 103 -2.37 9.66 -4.30
C SER A 103 -1.00 9.33 -4.92
N THR A 104 -0.34 8.25 -4.49
CA THR A 104 0.93 7.81 -5.08
C THR A 104 0.69 7.32 -6.50
N ASP A 105 1.61 7.67 -7.40
CA ASP A 105 1.60 7.25 -8.80
C ASP A 105 1.44 5.72 -8.92
N LEU A 106 0.53 5.26 -9.78
CA LEU A 106 0.18 3.84 -9.95
C LEU A 106 1.38 2.97 -10.30
N ARG A 107 2.42 3.55 -10.90
CA ARG A 107 3.69 2.88 -11.23
C ARG A 107 4.40 2.31 -10.00
N TYR A 108 4.14 2.85 -8.81
CA TYR A 108 4.80 2.46 -7.56
C TYR A 108 3.82 2.22 -6.40
N ASN A 109 2.51 2.30 -6.66
CA ASN A 109 1.51 2.28 -5.62
C ASN A 109 1.22 0.84 -5.15
N VAL A 110 1.59 0.53 -3.90
CA VAL A 110 1.40 -0.81 -3.32
C VAL A 110 -0.09 -1.09 -3.10
N TRP A 111 -0.87 -0.10 -2.67
CA TRP A 111 -2.31 -0.27 -2.47
C TRP A 111 -3.05 -0.63 -3.75
N TRP A 112 -2.78 0.13 -4.82
CA TRP A 112 -3.36 -0.12 -6.14
C TRP A 112 -3.00 -1.50 -6.66
N SER A 113 -1.76 -1.89 -6.45
CA SER A 113 -1.24 -3.12 -7.03
C SER A 113 -1.79 -4.32 -6.30
N PHE A 114 -1.78 -4.30 -4.96
CA PHE A 114 -1.93 -5.45 -4.06
C PHE A 114 -3.22 -5.50 -3.21
N GLY A 115 -4.00 -4.42 -3.22
CA GLY A 115 -5.41 -4.46 -2.89
C GLY A 115 -5.80 -3.85 -1.55
N ILE A 116 -7.10 -3.76 -1.34
CA ILE A 116 -7.73 -2.94 -0.29
C ILE A 116 -7.50 -3.44 1.14
N PHE A 117 -7.10 -4.70 1.33
CA PHE A 117 -6.79 -5.20 2.68
C PHE A 117 -5.61 -4.46 3.32
N LEU A 118 -4.74 -3.85 2.50
CA LEU A 118 -3.60 -3.08 2.98
C LEU A 118 -4.02 -1.85 3.80
N GLU A 119 -5.22 -1.31 3.58
CA GLU A 119 -5.77 -0.21 4.38
C GLU A 119 -5.99 -0.58 5.85
N ASP A 120 -6.15 -1.88 6.10
CA ASP A 120 -6.43 -2.45 7.41
C ASP A 120 -5.17 -2.92 8.14
N VAL A 121 -4.02 -2.93 7.46
CA VAL A 121 -2.74 -3.33 8.07
C VAL A 121 -2.24 -2.34 9.12
N PRO A 122 -2.29 -0.99 8.94
CA PRO A 122 -1.81 -0.04 9.95
C PRO A 122 -2.42 -0.23 11.34
N ARG A 123 -3.72 -0.57 11.40
CA ARG A 123 -4.44 -0.82 12.67
C ARG A 123 -4.11 -2.18 13.31
N ARG A 124 -3.42 -3.07 12.59
CA ARG A 124 -3.01 -4.40 13.04
C ARG A 124 -1.53 -4.45 13.47
N LEU A 125 -0.74 -3.43 13.13
CA LEU A 125 0.66 -3.34 13.53
C LEU A 125 0.81 -3.24 15.06
N GLY A 126 1.83 -3.90 15.60
CA GLY A 126 2.11 -4.00 17.03
C GLY A 126 1.35 -5.10 17.76
N SER A 127 0.47 -5.84 17.07
CA SER A 127 -0.28 -6.98 17.65
C SER A 127 0.27 -8.36 17.26
N ASN A 128 1.08 -8.43 16.21
CA ASN A 128 1.64 -9.68 15.69
C ASN A 128 3.03 -9.40 15.13
N GLU A 129 4.06 -9.99 15.75
CA GLU A 129 5.43 -9.68 15.38
C GLU A 129 5.75 -10.15 13.95
N ALA A 130 5.22 -11.29 13.50
CA ALA A 130 5.44 -11.78 12.13
C ALA A 130 4.93 -10.77 11.08
N LEU A 131 3.75 -10.20 11.30
CA LEU A 131 3.19 -9.14 10.44
C LEU A 131 4.05 -7.87 10.49
N ASP A 132 4.47 -7.44 11.68
CA ASP A 132 5.32 -6.24 11.84
C ASP A 132 6.66 -6.39 11.10
N ARG A 133 7.32 -7.56 11.22
CA ARG A 133 8.55 -7.86 10.50
C ARG A 133 8.36 -7.92 8.99
N ALA A 134 7.26 -8.53 8.53
CA ALA A 134 6.94 -8.60 7.11
C ALA A 134 6.73 -7.20 6.52
N VAL A 135 6.03 -6.32 7.25
CA VAL A 135 5.80 -4.92 6.82
C VAL A 135 7.10 -4.11 6.82
N ASP A 136 8.01 -4.33 7.76
CA ASP A 136 9.33 -3.68 7.78
C ASP A 136 10.19 -4.12 6.59
N ALA A 137 10.18 -5.41 6.26
CA ALA A 137 10.85 -5.94 5.07
C ALA A 137 10.28 -5.33 3.78
N LEU A 138 8.95 -5.37 3.62
CA LEU A 138 8.25 -4.82 2.46
C LEU A 138 8.56 -3.33 2.26
N THR A 139 8.38 -2.51 3.29
CA THR A 139 8.58 -1.06 3.17
C THR A 139 10.03 -0.69 2.87
N THR A 140 11.00 -1.47 3.38
CA THR A 140 12.42 -1.29 3.07
C THR A 140 12.73 -1.65 1.61
N ALA A 141 12.21 -2.78 1.14
CA ALA A 141 12.39 -3.24 -0.23
C ALA A 141 11.72 -2.30 -1.24
N HIS A 142 10.47 -1.91 -0.98
CA HIS A 142 9.69 -0.98 -1.80
C HIS A 142 10.35 0.40 -1.89
N ALA A 143 10.87 0.95 -0.79
CA ALA A 143 11.57 2.24 -0.82
C ALA A 143 12.84 2.19 -1.69
N SER A 144 13.59 1.08 -1.64
CA SER A 144 14.76 0.86 -2.50
C SER A 144 14.35 0.74 -3.97
N PHE A 145 13.28 0.00 -4.24
CA PHE A 145 12.71 -0.15 -5.58
C PHE A 145 12.23 1.18 -6.18
N CYS A 146 11.47 1.99 -5.43
CA CYS A 146 11.00 3.31 -5.87
C CYS A 146 12.13 4.28 -6.22
N THR A 147 13.32 4.06 -5.67
CA THR A 147 14.51 4.87 -5.94
C THR A 147 15.46 4.22 -6.96
N ARG A 148 15.02 3.13 -7.62
CA ARG A 148 15.79 2.32 -8.58
C ARG A 148 17.15 1.89 -8.02
N GLN A 149 17.19 1.62 -6.73
CA GLN A 149 18.37 1.09 -6.06
C GLN A 149 18.36 -0.43 -6.18
N PRO A 150 19.54 -1.07 -6.34
CA PRO A 150 19.61 -2.52 -6.28
C PRO A 150 19.15 -3.03 -4.91
N VAL A 151 18.74 -4.30 -4.86
CA VAL A 151 18.29 -4.94 -3.63
C VAL A 151 19.42 -4.88 -2.59
N ARG A 152 19.16 -4.21 -1.48
CA ARG A 152 20.15 -4.01 -0.41
C ARG A 152 20.17 -5.21 0.54
N ALA A 153 21.35 -5.52 1.08
CA ALA A 153 21.52 -6.55 2.11
C ALA A 153 20.60 -6.33 3.32
N GLU A 154 20.28 -5.08 3.65
CA GLU A 154 19.32 -4.74 4.71
C GLU A 154 17.91 -5.31 4.43
N ALA A 155 17.39 -5.14 3.21
CA ALA A 155 16.06 -5.64 2.84
C ALA A 155 16.02 -7.18 2.91
N LEU A 156 17.06 -7.85 2.42
CA LEU A 156 17.21 -9.30 2.50
C LEU A 156 17.31 -9.80 3.95
N ALA A 157 18.06 -9.09 4.81
CA ALA A 157 18.19 -9.43 6.22
C ALA A 157 16.84 -9.28 6.95
N LYS A 158 16.09 -8.22 6.68
CA LYS A 158 14.74 -8.02 7.23
C LYS A 158 13.76 -9.09 6.73
N TYR A 159 13.80 -9.42 5.45
CA TYR A 159 12.98 -10.49 4.86
C TYR A 159 13.30 -11.86 5.49
N SER A 160 14.57 -12.22 5.61
CA SER A 160 15.01 -13.46 6.28
C SER A 160 14.57 -13.50 7.75
N ARG A 161 14.65 -12.37 8.46
CA ARG A 161 14.15 -12.27 9.84
C ARG A 161 12.64 -12.46 9.92
N ALA A 162 11.88 -11.86 8.99
CA ALA A 162 10.44 -12.03 8.93
C ALA A 162 10.04 -13.48 8.66
N LEU A 163 10.73 -14.19 7.77
CA LEU A 163 10.54 -15.63 7.55
C LEU A 163 10.82 -16.46 8.81
N LYS A 164 11.91 -16.17 9.53
CA LYS A 164 12.24 -16.86 10.79
C LYS A 164 11.16 -16.64 11.85
N THR A 165 10.66 -15.41 12.00
CA THR A 165 9.57 -15.10 12.93
C THR A 165 8.27 -15.76 12.50
N LEU A 166 7.93 -15.72 11.21
CA LEU A 166 6.73 -16.37 10.69
C LEU A 166 6.74 -17.88 10.98
N ARG A 167 7.88 -18.56 10.81
CA ARG A 167 8.00 -19.99 11.14
C ARG A 167 7.59 -20.32 12.58
N VAL A 168 8.01 -19.49 13.55
CA VAL A 168 7.61 -19.65 14.96
C VAL A 168 6.09 -19.54 15.13
N TYR A 169 5.43 -18.64 14.40
CA TYR A 169 3.97 -18.52 14.41
C TYR A 169 3.27 -19.71 13.73
N LEU A 170 3.91 -20.34 12.75
CA LEU A 170 3.38 -21.52 12.07
C LEU A 170 3.50 -22.80 12.93
N ASP A 171 4.45 -22.86 13.85
CA ASP A 171 4.64 -24.01 14.75
C ASP A 171 3.54 -24.10 15.85
N ASP A 172 2.83 -23.00 16.14
CA ASP A 172 1.67 -22.97 17.05
C ASP A 172 0.35 -23.03 16.24
N PRO A 173 -0.49 -24.07 16.38
CA PRO A 173 -1.74 -24.21 15.62
C PRO A 173 -2.71 -23.03 15.73
N LEU A 174 -2.78 -22.38 16.90
CA LEU A 174 -3.67 -21.22 17.10
C LEU A 174 -3.12 -20.01 16.33
N GLN A 175 -1.82 -19.75 16.43
CA GLN A 175 -1.16 -18.65 15.74
C GLN A 175 -1.07 -18.88 14.23
N ALA A 176 -0.82 -20.11 13.79
CA ALA A 176 -0.80 -20.50 12.37
C ALA A 176 -2.13 -20.18 11.71
N SER A 177 -3.23 -20.44 12.42
CA SER A 177 -4.57 -20.15 11.94
C SER A 177 -4.94 -18.65 12.01
N ALA A 178 -4.15 -17.77 12.63
CA ALA A 178 -4.56 -16.37 12.84
C ALA A 178 -4.62 -15.54 11.54
N SER A 179 -5.54 -14.58 11.49
CA SER A 179 -5.69 -13.66 10.33
C SER A 179 -4.44 -12.81 10.10
N ASN A 180 -3.75 -12.42 11.17
CA ASN A 180 -2.51 -11.65 11.08
C ASN A 180 -1.35 -12.50 10.52
N THR A 181 -1.33 -13.80 10.79
CA THR A 181 -0.32 -14.74 10.22
C THR A 181 -0.54 -14.93 8.73
N LEU A 182 -1.79 -15.14 8.31
CA LEU A 182 -2.14 -15.16 6.88
C LEU A 182 -1.81 -13.83 6.18
N CYS A 183 -2.05 -12.70 6.86
CA CYS A 183 -1.65 -11.39 6.36
C CYS A 183 -0.13 -11.24 6.26
N ALA A 184 0.65 -11.75 7.22
CA ALA A 184 2.11 -11.74 7.17
C ALA A 184 2.64 -12.51 5.95
N VAL A 185 2.06 -13.68 5.64
CA VAL A 185 2.37 -14.43 4.41
C VAL A 185 2.08 -13.60 3.17
N MET A 186 0.92 -12.93 3.12
CA MET A 186 0.57 -12.03 2.02
C MET A 186 1.51 -10.84 1.88
N ILE A 187 1.98 -10.24 2.98
CA ILE A 187 2.95 -9.14 2.94
C ILE A 187 4.33 -9.64 2.48
N LEU A 188 4.74 -10.85 2.86
CA LEU A 188 5.99 -11.45 2.38
C LEU A 188 5.94 -11.81 0.89
N LEU A 189 4.80 -12.30 0.42
CA LEU A 189 4.53 -12.49 -1.00
C LEU A 189 4.74 -11.15 -1.76
N ILE A 190 4.17 -10.05 -1.27
CA ILE A 190 4.35 -8.73 -1.89
C ILE A 190 5.82 -8.25 -1.79
N CYS A 191 6.49 -8.51 -0.66
CA CYS A 191 7.89 -8.14 -0.47
C CYS A 191 8.79 -8.80 -1.51
N GLN A 192 8.51 -10.07 -1.84
CA GLN A 192 9.30 -10.85 -2.78
C GLN A 192 9.28 -10.27 -4.21
N THR A 193 8.21 -9.58 -4.60
CA THR A 193 8.14 -8.81 -5.85
C THR A 193 9.27 -7.76 -5.96
N PHE A 194 9.73 -7.20 -4.84
CA PHE A 194 10.73 -6.12 -4.84
C PHE A 194 12.15 -6.57 -4.54
N ILE A 195 12.33 -7.70 -3.86
CA ILE A 195 13.66 -8.27 -3.57
C ILE A 195 14.11 -9.29 -4.62
N GLY A 196 13.18 -9.76 -5.46
CA GLY A 196 13.42 -10.83 -6.43
C GLY A 196 13.47 -12.23 -5.79
N ASN A 197 13.52 -13.25 -6.64
CA ASN A 197 13.64 -14.66 -6.24
C ASN A 197 14.77 -15.37 -7.00
N PRO A 198 16.04 -15.13 -6.66
CA PRO A 198 17.14 -15.76 -7.37
C PRO A 198 17.14 -17.28 -7.11
N GLY A 199 16.79 -18.06 -8.13
CA GLY A 199 17.04 -19.51 -8.20
C GLY A 199 16.00 -20.45 -7.59
N GLN A 200 14.76 -20.02 -7.33
CA GLN A 200 13.67 -20.92 -6.91
C GLN A 200 12.44 -20.76 -7.80
N MET A 201 11.82 -21.88 -8.21
CA MET A 201 10.63 -21.98 -9.10
C MET A 201 9.28 -21.80 -8.41
N VAL A 202 9.22 -21.88 -7.06
CA VAL A 202 7.98 -21.66 -6.28
C VAL A 202 8.26 -20.70 -5.11
N SER A 203 7.32 -19.79 -4.80
CA SER A 203 7.48 -18.84 -3.69
C SER A 203 7.40 -19.52 -2.33
N GLY A 204 6.58 -20.58 -2.27
CA GLY A 204 6.09 -21.20 -1.06
C GLY A 204 5.03 -20.37 -0.33
N HIS A 205 4.80 -19.10 -0.70
CA HIS A 205 3.87 -18.21 0.01
C HIS A 205 2.42 -18.45 -0.39
N ALA A 206 2.09 -18.58 -1.68
CA ALA A 206 0.71 -18.88 -2.07
C ALA A 206 0.33 -20.30 -1.63
N GLN A 207 1.23 -21.27 -1.79
CA GLN A 207 1.10 -22.60 -1.19
C GLN A 207 0.95 -22.55 0.34
N GLY A 208 1.77 -21.77 1.03
CA GLY A 208 1.71 -21.61 2.48
C GLY A 208 0.38 -21.00 2.92
N ALA A 209 -0.11 -20.00 2.19
CA ALA A 209 -1.42 -19.41 2.43
C ALA A 209 -2.55 -20.42 2.19
N ALA A 210 -2.51 -21.18 1.10
CA ALA A 210 -3.48 -22.25 0.83
C ALA A 210 -3.45 -23.32 1.93
N SER A 211 -2.26 -23.71 2.41
CA SER A 211 -2.08 -24.67 3.50
C SER A 211 -2.64 -24.15 4.82
N ILE A 212 -2.40 -22.87 5.14
CA ILE A 212 -3.00 -22.21 6.31
C ILE A 212 -4.52 -22.18 6.19
N LEU A 213 -5.07 -21.94 5.00
CA LEU A 213 -6.51 -21.93 4.78
C LEU A 213 -7.12 -23.33 4.91
N HIS A 214 -6.49 -24.34 4.32
CA HIS A 214 -6.89 -25.74 4.41
C HIS A 214 -6.88 -26.26 5.86
N ALA A 215 -5.85 -25.89 6.64
CA ALA A 215 -5.77 -26.24 8.06
C ALA A 215 -6.89 -25.59 8.92
N ARG A 216 -7.60 -24.59 8.39
CA ARG A 216 -8.77 -24.01 9.08
C ARG A 216 -9.96 -24.93 8.81
N LYS A 217 -10.58 -25.46 9.87
CA LYS A 217 -11.84 -26.23 9.81
C LYS A 217 -12.95 -25.59 8.95
N LYS A 218 -12.90 -24.27 8.72
CA LYS A 218 -13.76 -23.54 7.79
C LYS A 218 -12.89 -22.80 6.77
N PHE A 219 -12.88 -23.31 5.54
CA PHE A 219 -12.21 -22.68 4.40
C PHE A 219 -13.02 -21.44 3.98
N GLY A 220 -12.52 -20.25 4.30
CA GLY A 220 -13.19 -18.99 3.98
C GLY A 220 -12.85 -17.84 4.92
N PRO A 221 -13.28 -16.61 4.59
CA PRO A 221 -13.01 -15.43 5.39
C PRO A 221 -13.84 -15.43 6.69
N ARG A 222 -13.22 -15.05 7.80
CA ARG A 222 -13.89 -14.97 9.12
C ARG A 222 -14.49 -13.61 9.44
N ASP A 223 -13.92 -12.54 8.89
CA ASP A 223 -14.28 -11.17 9.18
C ASP A 223 -14.15 -10.27 7.94
N ASP A 224 -14.49 -8.98 8.08
CA ASP A 224 -14.39 -8.00 6.99
C ASP A 224 -12.98 -7.87 6.42
N PHE A 225 -11.96 -7.97 7.27
CA PHE A 225 -10.58 -7.87 6.84
C PHE A 225 -10.17 -9.08 6.02
N GLU A 226 -10.51 -10.29 6.48
CA GLU A 226 -10.23 -11.50 5.74
C GLU A 226 -11.00 -11.52 4.41
N ARG A 227 -12.21 -10.98 4.31
CA ARG A 227 -12.90 -10.86 3.00
C ARG A 227 -12.10 -10.04 1.99
N LYS A 228 -11.48 -8.94 2.42
CA LYS A 228 -10.58 -8.13 1.59
C LYS A 228 -9.27 -8.85 1.29
N LEU A 229 -8.73 -9.55 2.29
CA LEU A 229 -7.50 -10.33 2.15
C LEU A 229 -7.68 -11.48 1.15
N PHE A 230 -8.82 -12.18 1.20
CA PHE A 230 -9.20 -13.26 0.28
C PHE A 230 -9.38 -12.76 -1.14
N LEU A 231 -10.07 -11.63 -1.31
CA LEU A 231 -10.25 -10.98 -2.60
C LEU A 231 -8.91 -10.77 -3.30
N SER A 232 -7.90 -10.39 -2.52
CA SER A 232 -6.51 -10.37 -2.93
C SER A 232 -6.00 -11.82 -3.11
N LEU A 233 -5.71 -12.54 -2.04
CA LEU A 233 -5.05 -13.86 -2.03
C LEU A 233 -5.48 -14.85 -3.14
N ARG A 234 -6.77 -14.91 -3.51
CA ARG A 234 -7.28 -15.84 -4.53
C ARG A 234 -6.55 -15.74 -5.86
N GLY A 235 -6.16 -14.55 -6.32
CA GLY A 235 -5.43 -14.41 -7.59
C GLY A 235 -4.10 -15.15 -7.54
N SER A 236 -3.34 -14.92 -6.46
CA SER A 236 -2.03 -15.55 -6.24
C SER A 236 -2.13 -17.07 -6.13
N VAL A 237 -3.12 -17.59 -5.39
CA VAL A 237 -3.30 -19.05 -5.22
C VAL A 237 -3.78 -19.71 -6.51
N LEU A 238 -4.69 -19.07 -7.25
CA LEU A 238 -5.18 -19.60 -8.53
C LEU A 238 -4.07 -19.73 -9.56
N PHE A 239 -3.27 -18.67 -9.75
CA PHE A 239 -2.20 -18.69 -10.74
C PHE A 239 -1.04 -19.59 -10.34
N GLU A 240 -0.62 -19.60 -9.07
CA GLU A 240 0.39 -20.56 -8.60
C GLU A 240 -0.13 -22.00 -8.69
N GLY A 241 -1.41 -22.24 -8.42
CA GLY A 241 -2.05 -23.55 -8.49
C GLY A 241 -2.13 -24.16 -9.89
N LEU A 242 -1.93 -23.38 -10.96
CA LEU A 242 -1.83 -23.92 -12.33
C LEU A 242 -0.63 -24.86 -12.50
N TYR A 243 0.39 -24.70 -11.65
CA TYR A 243 1.67 -25.37 -11.82
C TYR A 243 2.28 -25.93 -10.54
N ASN A 244 1.87 -25.42 -9.38
CA ASN A 244 2.29 -25.95 -8.10
C ASN A 244 1.30 -27.02 -7.62
N GLU A 245 1.62 -28.29 -7.87
CA GLU A 245 0.79 -29.43 -7.43
C GLU A 245 0.70 -29.57 -5.90
N ALA A 246 1.56 -28.90 -5.14
CA ALA A 246 1.46 -28.89 -3.68
C ALA A 246 0.29 -28.01 -3.18
N ILE A 247 -0.36 -27.23 -4.05
CA ILE A 247 -1.64 -26.57 -3.79
C ILE A 247 -2.77 -27.56 -4.14
N ASP A 248 -3.04 -28.48 -3.23
CA ASP A 248 -4.06 -29.53 -3.41
C ASP A 248 -5.33 -29.17 -2.64
N LEU A 249 -6.12 -28.26 -3.22
CA LEU A 249 -7.44 -27.87 -2.69
C LEU A 249 -8.56 -28.71 -3.30
N SER A 250 -9.61 -29.00 -2.51
CA SER A 250 -10.82 -29.66 -3.00
C SER A 250 -11.61 -28.75 -3.96
N PRO A 251 -12.50 -29.29 -4.81
CA PRO A 251 -13.38 -28.48 -5.66
C PRO A 251 -14.17 -27.42 -4.88
N GLU A 252 -14.65 -27.76 -3.69
CA GLU A 252 -15.40 -26.85 -2.80
C GLU A 252 -14.49 -25.77 -2.22
N GLU A 253 -13.23 -26.08 -1.90
CA GLU A 253 -12.25 -25.11 -1.44
C GLU A 253 -11.85 -24.14 -2.56
N TRP A 254 -11.69 -24.63 -3.79
CA TRP A 254 -11.49 -23.78 -4.97
C TRP A 254 -12.66 -22.82 -5.19
N ASP A 255 -13.90 -23.29 -5.01
CA ASP A 255 -15.09 -22.45 -5.10
C ASP A 255 -15.15 -21.41 -3.99
N ALA A 256 -14.93 -21.82 -2.74
CA ALA A 256 -14.88 -20.93 -1.59
C ALA A 256 -13.77 -19.87 -1.68
N LEU A 257 -12.67 -20.16 -2.39
CA LEU A 257 -11.57 -19.20 -2.63
C LEU A 257 -11.99 -18.06 -3.56
N VAL A 258 -12.83 -18.33 -4.56
CA VAL A 258 -13.22 -17.35 -5.59
C VAL A 258 -14.52 -16.62 -5.29
N GLU A 259 -15.36 -17.18 -4.42
CA GLU A 259 -16.57 -16.53 -3.92
C GLU A 259 -16.25 -15.31 -3.06
N ASN A 260 -16.76 -14.15 -3.48
CA ASN A 260 -16.59 -12.90 -2.75
C ASN A 260 -17.73 -11.90 -3.07
N ASP A 261 -18.24 -11.22 -2.05
CA ASP A 261 -19.33 -10.26 -2.19
C ASP A 261 -18.87 -8.93 -2.84
N TYR A 262 -17.56 -8.63 -2.80
CA TYR A 262 -17.03 -7.35 -3.30
C TYR A 262 -17.12 -7.22 -4.82
N ASP A 263 -17.00 -8.31 -5.57
CA ASP A 263 -17.03 -8.36 -7.03
C ASP A 263 -18.18 -9.23 -7.56
N GLN A 264 -19.16 -9.52 -6.70
CA GLN A 264 -20.31 -10.32 -7.08
C GLN A 264 -20.96 -9.72 -8.35
N ASN A 265 -21.19 -10.59 -9.33
CA ASN A 265 -21.76 -10.27 -10.65
C ASN A 265 -20.85 -9.52 -11.63
N GLN A 266 -19.59 -9.25 -11.28
CA GLN A 266 -18.66 -8.63 -12.22
C GLN A 266 -17.99 -9.67 -13.14
N PRO A 267 -17.67 -9.33 -14.41
CA PRO A 267 -16.99 -10.23 -15.34
C PRO A 267 -15.63 -10.68 -14.81
N GLU A 268 -14.90 -9.82 -14.10
CA GLU A 268 -13.62 -10.18 -13.48
C GLU A 268 -13.76 -11.26 -12.38
N ALA A 269 -14.88 -11.31 -11.67
CA ALA A 269 -15.18 -12.40 -10.75
C ALA A 269 -15.52 -13.69 -11.51
N GLN A 270 -16.30 -13.57 -12.58
CA GLN A 270 -16.75 -14.71 -13.38
C GLN A 270 -15.59 -15.43 -14.06
N ILE A 271 -14.60 -14.69 -14.59
CA ILE A 271 -13.44 -15.29 -15.25
C ILE A 271 -12.50 -16.00 -14.26
N LEU A 272 -12.36 -15.48 -13.02
CA LEU A 272 -11.62 -16.17 -11.97
C LEU A 272 -12.31 -17.48 -11.53
N ARG A 273 -13.64 -17.56 -11.55
CA ARG A 273 -14.36 -18.82 -11.32
C ARG A 273 -14.11 -19.84 -12.42
N CYS A 274 -13.94 -19.41 -13.67
CA CYS A 274 -13.47 -20.30 -14.71
C CYS A 274 -12.07 -20.81 -14.37
N LEU A 275 -11.13 -19.91 -14.05
CA LEU A 275 -9.75 -20.27 -13.70
C LEU A 275 -9.65 -21.26 -12.52
N ALA A 276 -10.53 -21.16 -11.52
CA ALA A 276 -10.59 -22.09 -10.39
C ALA A 276 -10.76 -23.57 -10.79
N ARG A 277 -11.26 -23.84 -11.99
CA ARG A 277 -11.40 -25.22 -12.52
C ARG A 277 -10.12 -25.72 -13.18
N ALA A 278 -9.24 -24.82 -13.63
CA ALA A 278 -8.07 -25.17 -14.43
C ALA A 278 -7.08 -26.11 -13.70
N PRO A 279 -6.70 -25.90 -12.41
CA PRO A 279 -5.76 -26.80 -11.72
C PRO A 279 -6.20 -28.27 -11.74
N VAL A 280 -7.46 -28.53 -11.42
CA VAL A 280 -8.03 -29.89 -11.38
C VAL A 280 -8.09 -30.50 -12.79
N LEU A 281 -8.51 -29.71 -13.78
CA LEU A 281 -8.56 -30.14 -15.19
C LEU A 281 -7.16 -30.47 -15.74
N MET A 282 -6.17 -29.63 -15.45
CA MET A 282 -4.78 -29.84 -15.85
C MET A 282 -4.17 -31.09 -15.18
N LYS A 283 -4.46 -31.33 -13.90
CA LYS A 283 -4.01 -32.55 -13.17
C LYS A 283 -4.63 -33.82 -13.78
N ARG A 284 -5.92 -33.79 -14.11
CA ARG A 284 -6.62 -34.88 -14.80
C ARG A 284 -6.10 -35.10 -16.22
N GLY A 285 -5.89 -34.02 -16.97
CA GLY A 285 -5.37 -34.09 -18.34
C GLY A 285 -3.97 -34.67 -18.42
N ARG A 286 -3.06 -34.23 -17.54
CA ARG A 286 -1.69 -34.80 -17.47
C ARG A 286 -1.69 -36.29 -17.14
N ARG A 287 -2.58 -36.73 -16.24
CA ARG A 287 -2.78 -38.16 -15.93
C ARG A 287 -3.26 -38.93 -17.16
N ALA A 288 -4.35 -38.48 -17.78
CA ALA A 288 -4.96 -39.12 -18.94
C ALA A 288 -3.97 -39.21 -20.13
N ILE A 289 -3.21 -38.15 -20.40
CA ILE A 289 -2.18 -38.13 -21.46
C ILE A 289 -1.09 -39.17 -21.17
N ARG A 290 -0.57 -39.19 -19.93
CA ARG A 290 0.49 -40.13 -19.53
C ARG A 290 0.01 -41.58 -19.61
N ASP A 291 -1.23 -41.82 -19.19
CA ASP A 291 -1.81 -43.16 -19.09
C ASP A 291 -2.43 -43.61 -20.44
N GLY A 292 -2.40 -42.77 -21.48
CA GLY A 292 -2.90 -43.07 -22.82
C GLY A 292 -4.43 -43.18 -22.91
N GLU A 293 -5.15 -42.51 -22.02
CA GLU A 293 -6.61 -42.53 -21.95
C GLU A 293 -7.27 -41.70 -23.07
N ASP A 294 -8.55 -41.98 -23.35
CA ASP A 294 -9.35 -41.14 -24.25
C ASP A 294 -9.56 -39.75 -23.64
N LEU A 295 -9.06 -38.72 -24.34
CA LEU A 295 -9.12 -37.32 -23.90
C LEU A 295 -10.44 -36.63 -24.25
N THR A 296 -11.27 -37.25 -25.10
CA THR A 296 -12.55 -36.69 -25.57
C THR A 296 -13.47 -36.20 -24.44
N PRO A 297 -13.68 -36.96 -23.34
CA PRO A 297 -14.53 -36.49 -22.24
C PRO A 297 -14.00 -35.22 -21.58
N LEU A 298 -12.67 -35.12 -21.43
CA LEU A 298 -12.05 -33.95 -20.81
C LEU A 298 -12.10 -32.75 -21.76
N THR A 299 -11.90 -32.95 -23.06
CA THR A 299 -12.08 -31.92 -24.09
C THR A 299 -13.51 -31.38 -24.09
N MET A 300 -14.52 -32.24 -23.96
CA MET A 300 -15.93 -31.85 -23.84
C MET A 300 -16.24 -31.06 -22.55
N GLU A 301 -15.50 -31.30 -21.48
CA GLU A 301 -15.61 -30.56 -20.20
C GLU A 301 -14.94 -29.17 -20.29
N VAL A 302 -13.76 -29.08 -20.91
CA VAL A 302 -12.97 -27.84 -21.01
C VAL A 302 -13.56 -26.86 -22.03
N ARG A 303 -14.07 -27.35 -23.16
CA ARG A 303 -14.59 -26.51 -24.26
C ARG A 303 -15.64 -25.48 -23.83
N PRO A 304 -16.71 -25.82 -23.09
CA PRO A 304 -17.69 -24.82 -22.65
C PRO A 304 -17.10 -23.78 -21.69
N ILE A 305 -16.06 -24.14 -20.91
CA ILE A 305 -15.36 -23.18 -20.04
C ILE A 305 -14.58 -22.18 -20.88
N TYR A 306 -13.87 -22.65 -21.91
CA TYR A 306 -13.15 -21.79 -22.85
C TYR A 306 -14.10 -20.83 -23.60
N GLU A 307 -15.21 -21.32 -24.13
CA GLU A 307 -16.22 -20.48 -24.78
C GLU A 307 -16.78 -19.41 -23.83
N LYS A 308 -17.03 -19.78 -22.57
CA LYS A 308 -17.43 -18.83 -21.53
C LYS A 308 -16.34 -17.79 -21.25
N CYS A 309 -15.06 -18.19 -21.21
CA CYS A 309 -13.95 -17.26 -21.07
C CYS A 309 -13.90 -16.24 -22.23
N LYS A 310 -14.09 -16.69 -23.48
CA LYS A 310 -14.16 -15.79 -24.65
C LYS A 310 -15.27 -14.75 -24.52
N LEU A 311 -16.47 -15.17 -24.10
CA LEU A 311 -17.60 -14.26 -23.88
C LEU A 311 -17.31 -13.22 -22.80
N ILE A 312 -16.69 -13.64 -21.69
CA ILE A 312 -16.33 -12.72 -20.59
C ILE A 312 -15.20 -11.78 -21.02
N LEU A 313 -14.19 -12.27 -21.74
CA LEU A 313 -13.11 -11.46 -22.30
C LEU A 313 -13.66 -10.36 -23.22
N ALA A 314 -14.63 -10.69 -24.09
CA ALA A 314 -15.29 -9.69 -24.93
C ALA A 314 -15.99 -8.60 -24.11
N GLN A 315 -16.64 -8.96 -22.99
CA GLN A 315 -17.25 -7.98 -22.07
C GLN A 315 -16.20 -7.07 -21.40
N LEU A 316 -15.07 -7.65 -20.97
CA LEU A 316 -13.96 -6.89 -20.36
C LEU A 316 -13.33 -5.92 -21.37
N LYS A 317 -13.17 -6.35 -22.63
CA LYS A 317 -12.70 -5.50 -23.72
C LYS A 317 -13.67 -4.38 -24.03
N ALA A 318 -14.96 -4.67 -24.11
CA ALA A 318 -16.01 -3.68 -24.36
C ALA A 318 -15.99 -2.55 -23.32
N ARG A 319 -15.84 -2.88 -22.02
CA ARG A 319 -15.70 -1.87 -20.95
C ARG A 319 -14.52 -0.93 -21.15
N THR A 320 -13.40 -1.47 -21.65
CA THR A 320 -12.19 -0.68 -21.94
C THR A 320 -12.47 0.31 -23.08
N VAL A 321 -13.06 -0.18 -24.18
CA VAL A 321 -13.41 0.64 -25.35
C VAL A 321 -14.48 1.69 -25.05
N GLU A 322 -15.55 1.32 -24.34
CA GLU A 322 -16.62 2.23 -23.90
C GLU A 322 -16.07 3.38 -23.06
N TYR A 323 -15.12 3.09 -22.17
CA TYR A 323 -14.47 4.10 -21.37
C TYR A 323 -13.62 5.05 -22.22
N GLU A 324 -12.80 4.52 -23.13
CA GLU A 324 -11.92 5.32 -24.00
C GLU A 324 -12.69 6.17 -25.01
N THR A 325 -13.89 5.73 -25.42
CA THR A 325 -14.76 6.48 -26.34
C THR A 325 -15.69 7.47 -25.65
N SER A 326 -15.80 7.44 -24.31
CA SER A 326 -16.67 8.32 -23.53
C SER A 326 -16.10 9.75 -23.36
N GLU A 327 -16.97 10.76 -23.22
CA GLU A 327 -16.59 12.14 -22.86
C GLU A 327 -15.88 12.23 -21.50
N LEU A 328 -15.96 11.19 -20.67
CA LEU A 328 -15.24 11.11 -19.39
C LEU A 328 -13.71 10.99 -19.60
N SER A 329 -13.27 10.54 -20.78
CA SER A 329 -11.85 10.45 -21.17
C SER A 329 -11.23 11.82 -21.52
N THR A 330 -12.06 12.82 -21.90
CA THR A 330 -11.62 14.15 -22.35
C THR A 330 -11.71 15.23 -21.27
N MET A 331 -12.44 14.96 -20.18
CA MET A 331 -12.47 15.82 -19.00
C MET A 331 -11.14 15.70 -18.24
N THR A 332 -10.51 16.84 -17.94
CA THR A 332 -9.25 17.04 -17.21
C THR A 332 -8.84 15.83 -16.38
N GLU A 333 -7.64 15.26 -16.60
CA GLU A 333 -7.07 14.03 -15.98
C GLU A 333 -7.32 13.90 -14.48
N ASN A 334 -8.56 13.61 -14.09
CA ASN A 334 -8.92 13.45 -12.71
C ASN A 334 -8.35 12.11 -12.29
N PHE A 335 -7.69 12.08 -11.13
CA PHE A 335 -7.07 10.90 -10.54
C PHE A 335 -7.95 9.63 -10.66
N MET A 336 -9.27 9.77 -10.51
CA MET A 336 -10.24 8.68 -10.66
C MET A 336 -10.36 8.12 -12.08
N ALA A 337 -10.29 8.97 -13.10
CA ALA A 337 -10.31 8.56 -14.51
C ALA A 337 -9.07 7.70 -14.84
N ARG A 338 -7.87 8.13 -14.40
CA ARG A 338 -6.63 7.36 -14.57
C ARG A 338 -6.69 5.99 -13.90
N ILE A 339 -7.26 5.92 -12.69
CA ILE A 339 -7.46 4.67 -11.96
C ILE A 339 -8.43 3.75 -12.69
N LEU A 340 -9.56 4.29 -13.18
CA LEU A 340 -10.57 3.50 -13.85
C LEU A 340 -10.04 2.91 -15.16
N ARG A 341 -9.31 3.70 -15.96
CA ARG A 341 -8.62 3.20 -17.16
C ARG A 341 -7.65 2.06 -16.83
N ALA A 342 -6.80 2.27 -15.82
CA ALA A 342 -5.84 1.27 -15.37
C ALA A 342 -6.52 -0.02 -14.88
N HIS A 343 -7.70 0.10 -14.26
CA HIS A 343 -8.51 -1.03 -13.81
C HIS A 343 -9.04 -1.86 -14.99
N TYR A 344 -9.62 -1.20 -16.00
CA TYR A 344 -10.15 -1.88 -17.17
C TYR A 344 -9.06 -2.57 -17.98
N LEU A 345 -7.92 -1.92 -18.19
CA LEU A 345 -6.75 -2.58 -18.78
C LEU A 345 -6.30 -3.78 -17.95
N ARG A 346 -6.17 -3.64 -16.63
CA ARG A 346 -5.76 -4.77 -15.76
C ARG A 346 -6.70 -5.96 -15.87
N THR A 347 -8.00 -5.72 -15.77
CA THR A 347 -9.01 -6.80 -15.80
C THR A 347 -9.10 -7.44 -17.18
N HIS A 348 -9.00 -6.67 -18.26
CA HIS A 348 -8.89 -7.17 -19.63
C HIS A 348 -7.66 -8.07 -19.81
N GLY A 349 -6.47 -7.60 -19.40
CA GLY A 349 -5.23 -8.37 -19.52
C GLY A 349 -5.27 -9.68 -18.73
N ILE A 350 -5.78 -9.67 -17.49
CA ILE A 350 -5.99 -10.90 -16.71
C ILE A 350 -6.97 -11.84 -17.45
N GLY A 351 -8.02 -11.29 -18.06
CA GLY A 351 -8.95 -12.06 -18.87
C GLY A 351 -8.31 -12.71 -20.10
N LEU A 352 -7.40 -11.99 -20.79
CA LEU A 352 -6.61 -12.54 -21.89
C LEU A 352 -5.78 -13.74 -21.41
N ALA A 353 -5.03 -13.58 -20.31
CA ALA A 353 -4.19 -14.64 -19.77
C ALA A 353 -5.00 -15.90 -19.42
N ILE A 354 -6.15 -15.75 -18.75
CA ILE A 354 -7.02 -16.88 -18.39
C ILE A 354 -7.60 -17.56 -19.64
N THR A 355 -8.03 -16.77 -20.62
CA THR A 355 -8.56 -17.30 -21.88
C THR A 355 -7.49 -18.09 -22.63
N ILE A 356 -6.26 -17.58 -22.67
CA ILE A 356 -5.12 -18.26 -23.27
C ILE A 356 -4.79 -19.56 -22.51
N VAL A 357 -4.82 -19.57 -21.17
CA VAL A 357 -4.62 -20.81 -20.39
C VAL A 357 -5.61 -21.90 -20.81
N PHE A 358 -6.89 -21.58 -20.95
CA PHE A 358 -7.89 -22.55 -21.41
C PHE A 358 -7.69 -22.97 -22.88
N ASN A 359 -7.25 -22.05 -23.73
CA ASN A 359 -6.86 -22.39 -25.10
C ASN A 359 -5.66 -23.37 -25.10
N CYS A 360 -4.64 -23.16 -24.28
CA CYS A 360 -3.52 -24.10 -24.10
C CYS A 360 -4.00 -25.49 -23.65
N ILE A 361 -4.91 -25.54 -22.67
CA ILE A 361 -5.46 -26.82 -22.19
C ILE A 361 -6.17 -27.54 -23.35
N LEU A 362 -6.99 -26.84 -24.13
CA LEU A 362 -7.67 -27.46 -25.28
C LEU A 362 -6.69 -27.95 -26.35
N GLN A 363 -5.67 -27.17 -26.70
CA GLN A 363 -4.66 -27.60 -27.67
C GLN A 363 -3.87 -28.83 -27.19
N ALA A 364 -3.63 -28.93 -25.88
CA ALA A 364 -2.96 -30.10 -25.31
C ALA A 364 -3.85 -31.36 -25.32
N LEU A 365 -5.17 -31.20 -25.15
CA LEU A 365 -6.11 -32.32 -25.14
C LEU A 365 -6.56 -32.76 -26.53
N ASP A 366 -6.62 -31.83 -27.49
CA ASP A 366 -6.95 -32.08 -28.88
C ASP A 366 -6.03 -31.28 -29.81
N PRO A 367 -4.82 -31.81 -30.12
CA PRO A 367 -3.88 -31.16 -31.02
C PRO A 367 -4.39 -31.03 -32.46
N SER A 368 -5.48 -31.70 -32.82
CA SER A 368 -6.07 -31.67 -34.16
C SER A 368 -7.08 -30.53 -34.34
N ASP A 369 -7.45 -29.83 -33.26
CA ASP A 369 -8.34 -28.67 -33.30
C ASP A 369 -7.63 -27.44 -33.87
N TYR A 370 -7.61 -27.33 -35.19
CA TYR A 370 -7.08 -26.18 -35.92
C TYR A 370 -7.78 -24.86 -35.56
N SER A 371 -9.03 -24.89 -35.07
CA SER A 371 -9.74 -23.68 -34.64
C SER A 371 -9.04 -23.05 -33.44
N CYS A 372 -8.66 -23.86 -32.45
CA CYS A 372 -7.96 -23.38 -31.26
C CYS A 372 -6.60 -22.75 -31.60
N ILE A 373 -5.88 -23.33 -32.57
CA ILE A 373 -4.58 -22.83 -33.04
C ILE A 373 -4.74 -21.46 -33.72
N ILE A 374 -5.73 -21.32 -34.62
CA ILE A 374 -6.00 -20.06 -35.30
C ILE A 374 -6.40 -18.97 -34.29
N GLU A 375 -7.28 -19.31 -33.35
CA GLU A 375 -7.70 -18.38 -32.28
C GLU A 375 -6.53 -17.96 -31.39
N SER A 376 -5.61 -18.87 -31.04
CA SER A 376 -4.44 -18.53 -30.22
C SER A 376 -3.58 -17.43 -30.84
N LYS A 377 -3.47 -17.39 -32.17
CA LYS A 377 -2.70 -16.38 -32.87
C LYS A 377 -3.29 -14.98 -32.66
N SER A 378 -4.62 -14.88 -32.70
CA SER A 378 -5.33 -13.63 -32.39
C SER A 378 -5.14 -13.21 -30.93
N LEU A 379 -5.24 -14.15 -29.99
CA LEU A 379 -5.07 -13.87 -28.55
C LEU A 379 -3.64 -13.39 -28.22
N VAL A 380 -2.62 -13.96 -28.88
CA VAL A 380 -1.22 -13.56 -28.72
C VAL A 380 -0.98 -12.15 -29.25
N ILE A 381 -1.49 -11.83 -30.44
CA ILE A 381 -1.37 -10.47 -31.01
C ILE A 381 -2.08 -9.47 -30.11
N GLU A 382 -3.27 -9.78 -29.63
CA GLU A 382 -4.02 -8.93 -28.71
C GLU A 382 -3.27 -8.71 -27.38
N THR A 383 -2.58 -9.73 -26.88
CA THR A 383 -1.73 -9.62 -25.69
C THR A 383 -0.56 -8.66 -25.90
N LEU A 384 0.07 -8.68 -27.08
CA LEU A 384 1.15 -7.75 -27.42
C LEU A 384 0.65 -6.30 -27.48
N VAL A 385 -0.52 -6.07 -28.09
CA VAL A 385 -1.16 -4.74 -28.11
C VAL A 385 -1.48 -4.30 -26.68
N HIS A 386 -2.06 -5.18 -25.87
CA HIS A 386 -2.37 -4.92 -24.46
C HIS A 386 -1.12 -4.53 -23.65
N ALA A 387 0.00 -5.21 -23.91
CA ALA A 387 1.29 -4.90 -23.29
C ALA A 387 1.77 -3.49 -23.68
N GLN A 388 1.61 -3.09 -24.94
CA GLN A 388 1.99 -1.74 -25.38
C GLN A 388 1.14 -0.65 -24.70
N GLU A 389 -0.18 -0.84 -24.61
CA GLU A 389 -1.10 0.10 -23.97
C GLU A 389 -0.82 0.25 -22.46
N SER A 390 -0.36 -0.83 -21.83
CA SER A 390 -0.08 -0.87 -20.39
C SER A 390 1.23 -0.19 -20.00
N ASN A 391 2.10 0.15 -20.95
CA ASN A 391 3.44 0.71 -20.69
C ASN A 391 3.43 1.96 -19.80
N VAL A 392 2.37 2.78 -19.88
CA VAL A 392 2.21 3.99 -19.06
C VAL A 392 2.15 3.72 -17.55
N TYR A 393 1.84 2.48 -17.15
CA TYR A 393 1.71 2.07 -15.74
C TYR A 393 2.90 1.27 -15.22
N ARG A 394 3.98 1.11 -16.01
CA ARG A 394 5.21 0.42 -15.59
C ARG A 394 5.97 1.22 -14.50
N PRO A 395 6.57 0.56 -13.49
CA PRO A 395 6.73 -0.89 -13.41
C PRO A 395 5.57 -1.63 -12.74
N VAL A 396 5.23 -1.29 -11.48
CA VAL A 396 4.34 -2.13 -10.65
C VAL A 396 2.91 -2.14 -11.17
N GLY A 397 2.40 -0.99 -11.63
CA GLY A 397 1.02 -0.84 -12.08
C GLY A 397 0.67 -1.72 -13.30
N ALA A 398 1.65 -1.97 -14.16
CA ALA A 398 1.56 -2.80 -15.38
C ALA A 398 2.17 -4.19 -15.22
N GLY A 399 2.69 -4.55 -14.05
CA GLY A 399 3.47 -5.79 -13.94
C GLY A 399 2.66 -7.05 -14.28
N TYR A 400 1.34 -7.04 -14.10
CA TYR A 400 0.45 -8.17 -14.43
C TYR A 400 0.57 -8.61 -15.91
N VAL A 401 1.07 -7.72 -16.78
CA VAL A 401 1.35 -8.00 -18.20
C VAL A 401 2.39 -9.11 -18.36
N ILE A 402 3.32 -9.27 -17.42
CA ILE A 402 4.32 -10.35 -17.45
C ILE A 402 3.60 -11.71 -17.52
N MET A 403 2.49 -11.89 -16.80
CA MET A 403 1.68 -13.11 -16.83
C MET A 403 0.95 -13.28 -18.15
N CYS A 404 0.40 -12.21 -18.71
CA CYS A 404 -0.22 -12.26 -20.03
C CYS A 404 0.78 -12.73 -21.09
N LEU A 405 1.99 -12.16 -21.06
CA LEU A 405 3.08 -12.51 -21.98
C LEU A 405 3.57 -13.95 -21.77
N SER A 406 3.65 -14.45 -20.53
CA SER A 406 3.95 -15.87 -20.26
C SER A 406 2.91 -16.79 -20.88
N ALA A 407 1.62 -16.48 -20.70
CA ALA A 407 0.54 -17.28 -21.31
C ALA A 407 0.61 -17.22 -22.85
N ALA A 408 0.82 -16.04 -23.43
CA ALA A 408 0.96 -15.86 -24.86
C ALA A 408 2.17 -16.63 -25.44
N TRP A 409 3.31 -16.65 -24.74
CA TRP A 409 4.47 -17.41 -25.15
C TRP A 409 4.20 -18.92 -25.12
N ALA A 410 3.46 -19.38 -24.11
CA ALA A 410 3.11 -20.79 -23.95
C ALA A 410 2.23 -21.32 -25.09
N VAL A 411 1.28 -20.52 -25.56
CA VAL A 411 0.30 -20.95 -26.59
C VAL A 411 0.81 -20.77 -28.03
N THR A 412 1.77 -19.86 -28.26
CA THR A 412 2.17 -19.53 -29.63
C THR A 412 3.07 -20.61 -30.25
N ALA A 413 2.57 -21.22 -31.33
CA ALA A 413 3.35 -22.11 -32.19
C ALA A 413 4.11 -21.35 -33.30
N ASP A 414 3.81 -20.07 -33.54
CA ASP A 414 4.47 -19.25 -34.55
C ASP A 414 5.83 -18.75 -34.03
N PRO A 415 6.96 -19.14 -34.67
CA PRO A 415 8.30 -18.78 -34.22
C PRO A 415 8.56 -17.26 -34.22
N GLN A 416 8.00 -16.50 -35.16
CA GLN A 416 8.20 -15.06 -35.23
C GLN A 416 7.43 -14.35 -34.12
N LEU A 417 6.16 -14.71 -33.91
CA LEU A 417 5.39 -14.18 -32.78
C LEU A 417 6.01 -14.55 -31.45
N ARG A 418 6.55 -15.78 -31.31
CA ARG A 418 7.22 -16.23 -30.11
C ARG A 418 8.41 -15.33 -29.73
N LEU A 419 9.25 -14.98 -30.69
CA LEU A 419 10.39 -14.07 -30.49
C LEU A 419 9.93 -12.66 -30.04
N ILE A 420 8.83 -12.15 -30.61
CA ILE A 420 8.29 -10.83 -30.23
C ILE A 420 7.74 -10.87 -28.80
N VAL A 421 6.99 -11.91 -28.44
CA VAL A 421 6.48 -12.11 -27.08
C VAL A 421 7.63 -12.23 -26.09
N GLU A 422 8.66 -13.00 -26.43
CA GLU A 422 9.84 -13.19 -25.59
C GLU A 422 10.61 -11.89 -25.36
N ALA A 423 10.87 -11.10 -26.41
CA ALA A 423 11.52 -9.80 -26.27
C ALA A 423 10.69 -8.84 -25.39
N THR A 424 9.37 -8.80 -25.59
CA THR A 424 8.46 -7.98 -24.78
C THR A 424 8.42 -8.46 -23.33
N PHE A 425 8.46 -9.78 -23.10
CA PHE A 425 8.49 -10.39 -21.79
C PHE A 425 9.77 -10.04 -21.02
N ILE A 426 10.92 -10.11 -21.69
CA ILE A 426 12.22 -9.74 -21.11
C ILE A 426 12.21 -8.25 -20.72
N ASP A 427 11.79 -7.36 -21.62
CA ASP A 427 11.68 -5.92 -21.35
C ASP A 427 10.82 -5.64 -20.10
N TYR A 428 9.65 -6.26 -19.98
CA TYR A 428 8.80 -6.12 -18.80
C TYR A 428 9.43 -6.71 -17.52
N ARG A 429 10.28 -7.74 -17.61
CA ARG A 429 10.97 -8.32 -16.45
C ARG A 429 12.12 -7.46 -15.94
N GLU A 430 12.78 -6.70 -16.80
CA GLU A 430 13.85 -5.78 -16.41
C GLU A 430 13.39 -4.72 -15.40
N ASP A 431 12.08 -4.43 -15.35
CA ASP A 431 11.48 -3.56 -14.33
C ASP A 431 11.66 -4.07 -12.89
N PHE A 432 11.86 -5.38 -12.71
CA PHE A 432 11.89 -6.05 -11.40
C PHE A 432 13.22 -6.75 -11.10
N VAL A 433 14.08 -6.96 -12.12
CA VAL A 433 15.35 -7.68 -12.00
C VAL A 433 16.51 -6.70 -12.15
N THR A 434 17.48 -6.72 -11.23
CA THR A 434 18.74 -5.98 -11.41
C THR A 434 19.64 -6.67 -12.45
N PRO A 435 20.42 -5.93 -13.27
CA PRO A 435 21.06 -6.43 -14.50
C PRO A 435 22.01 -7.64 -14.38
N ASP A 436 22.48 -8.02 -13.20
CA ASP A 436 23.55 -9.03 -13.03
C ASP A 436 23.05 -10.45 -12.66
N GLY A 437 21.78 -10.78 -12.92
CA GLY A 437 21.16 -11.95 -12.28
C GLY A 437 21.09 -13.27 -13.05
N VAL A 438 20.79 -13.26 -14.36
CA VAL A 438 20.51 -14.50 -15.11
C VAL A 438 20.93 -14.33 -16.57
N ASN A 439 21.89 -15.13 -17.04
CA ASN A 439 22.17 -15.28 -18.47
C ASN A 439 21.13 -16.24 -19.07
N ILE A 440 19.96 -15.70 -19.37
CA ILE A 440 18.77 -16.45 -19.81
C ILE A 440 19.08 -17.37 -21.02
N PRO A 441 19.82 -16.96 -22.06
CA PRO A 441 20.23 -17.85 -23.16
C PRO A 441 21.03 -19.07 -22.72
N GLN A 442 21.93 -18.92 -21.74
CA GLN A 442 22.80 -20.00 -21.28
C GLN A 442 22.07 -21.01 -20.38
N GLU A 443 21.07 -20.56 -19.63
CA GLU A 443 20.18 -21.43 -18.86
C GLU A 443 19.17 -22.17 -19.78
N LEU A 444 18.70 -21.52 -20.85
CA LEU A 444 17.91 -22.15 -21.92
C LEU A 444 18.71 -23.24 -22.69
N GLU A 445 20.01 -23.02 -22.93
CA GLU A 445 20.89 -24.00 -23.57
C GLU A 445 21.22 -25.20 -22.68
N ARG A 446 21.45 -24.98 -21.37
CA ARG A 446 21.69 -26.08 -20.40
C ARG A 446 20.47 -26.98 -20.23
N ALA A 447 19.26 -26.43 -20.31
CA ALA A 447 18.00 -27.16 -20.23
C ALA A 447 17.75 -28.08 -21.45
N SER A 448 18.32 -27.75 -22.60
CA SER A 448 18.27 -28.58 -23.82
C SER A 448 19.16 -29.84 -23.73
N CYS A 449 20.14 -29.87 -22.82
CA CYS A 449 21.23 -30.85 -22.83
C CYS A 449 21.23 -31.92 -21.72
N ASN A 450 20.27 -31.93 -20.78
CA ASN A 450 20.28 -32.91 -19.67
C ASN A 450 19.11 -33.90 -19.75
N PRO A 451 19.32 -35.14 -20.24
CA PRO A 451 18.38 -36.23 -20.01
C PRO A 451 18.50 -36.75 -18.56
N PRO A 452 17.46 -37.41 -18.00
CA PRO A 452 17.52 -37.99 -16.65
C PRO A 452 18.54 -39.13 -16.57
N PRO A 453 19.04 -39.49 -15.37
CA PRO A 453 19.98 -40.59 -15.20
C PRO A 453 19.32 -41.90 -15.64
N GLU A 454 19.86 -42.50 -16.71
CA GLU A 454 19.45 -43.82 -17.17
C GLU A 454 19.72 -44.85 -16.07
N HIS A 455 18.65 -45.52 -15.61
CA HIS A 455 18.80 -46.82 -14.97
C HIS A 455 19.25 -47.82 -16.05
N GLU A 456 20.51 -48.24 -15.88
CA GLU A 456 21.27 -49.21 -16.64
C GLU A 456 20.44 -50.45 -17.03
N HIS A 457 19.98 -50.56 -18.29
CA HIS A 457 19.61 -51.84 -18.91
C HIS A 457 19.98 -51.91 -20.41
N ARG A 458 21.05 -52.69 -20.64
CA ARG A 458 21.50 -53.42 -21.84
C ARG A 458 21.11 -52.94 -23.25
N ARG A 459 22.17 -52.64 -24.00
CA ARG A 459 22.28 -52.58 -25.47
C ARG A 459 21.64 -53.77 -26.20
N THR A 460 20.87 -53.46 -27.25
CA THR A 460 21.00 -54.06 -28.60
C THR A 460 20.57 -53.01 -29.62
N GLY A 461 21.39 -52.76 -30.64
CA GLY A 461 21.18 -51.69 -31.63
C GLY A 461 20.24 -52.08 -32.76
N ASP A 462 19.67 -51.07 -33.42
CA ASP A 462 19.45 -51.09 -34.86
C ASP A 462 19.32 -49.66 -35.43
N THR A 463 19.65 -49.53 -36.70
CA THR A 463 19.88 -48.29 -37.45
C THR A 463 18.63 -47.61 -38.01
N GLY A 464 18.63 -46.28 -38.03
CA GLY A 464 18.07 -45.46 -39.11
C GLY A 464 16.57 -45.14 -39.13
N SER A 465 16.16 -44.02 -38.52
CA SER A 465 15.10 -43.14 -39.04
C SER A 465 15.08 -41.81 -38.25
N SER A 466 15.02 -40.68 -38.97
CA SER A 466 14.87 -39.33 -38.40
C SER A 466 13.62 -39.23 -37.51
N PRO A 467 13.70 -38.81 -36.23
CA PRO A 467 12.51 -38.72 -35.40
C PRO A 467 11.79 -37.40 -35.67
N ARG A 468 10.56 -37.48 -36.20
CA ARG A 468 9.54 -36.45 -35.97
C ARG A 468 9.41 -36.28 -34.45
N ARG A 469 9.52 -35.03 -33.97
CA ARG A 469 9.37 -34.66 -32.54
C ARG A 469 8.07 -35.23 -31.98
N GLN A 470 8.16 -35.95 -30.87
CA GLN A 470 7.01 -36.53 -30.16
C GLN A 470 6.35 -35.49 -29.24
N PRO A 471 5.04 -35.62 -28.95
CA PRO A 471 4.26 -34.71 -28.10
C PRO A 471 4.65 -34.70 -26.61
N SER A 472 5.62 -35.52 -26.16
CA SER A 472 6.17 -35.49 -24.80
C SER A 472 6.96 -34.22 -24.51
N ASP A 473 7.62 -33.63 -25.51
CA ASP A 473 8.44 -32.43 -25.35
C ASP A 473 7.60 -31.19 -24.99
N ALA A 474 6.31 -31.17 -25.33
CA ALA A 474 5.41 -30.06 -24.99
C ALA A 474 5.06 -30.01 -23.50
N ALA A 475 5.04 -31.16 -22.81
CA ALA A 475 4.83 -31.24 -21.37
C ALA A 475 6.07 -30.77 -20.59
N ASP A 476 7.27 -31.10 -21.07
CA ASP A 476 8.53 -30.64 -20.48
C ASP A 476 8.82 -29.15 -20.80
N LEU A 477 8.39 -28.65 -21.97
CA LEU A 477 8.40 -27.21 -22.28
C LEU A 477 7.45 -26.41 -21.39
N ALA A 478 6.31 -26.99 -21.01
CA ALA A 478 5.38 -26.42 -20.05
C ALA A 478 6.01 -26.34 -18.64
N VAL A 479 6.88 -27.30 -18.26
CA VAL A 479 7.66 -27.26 -17.01
C VAL A 479 8.77 -26.20 -17.04
N LEU A 480 9.42 -26.00 -18.18
CA LEU A 480 10.43 -24.94 -18.37
C LEU A 480 9.83 -23.52 -18.42
N LEU A 481 8.60 -23.41 -18.93
CA LEU A 481 7.80 -22.18 -18.86
C LEU A 481 7.48 -21.74 -17.42
N LEU A 482 7.46 -22.68 -16.48
CA LEU A 482 7.14 -22.45 -15.08
C LEU A 482 8.29 -21.82 -14.30
N GLU A 483 9.51 -21.90 -14.82
CA GLU A 483 10.65 -21.08 -14.34
C GLU A 483 10.44 -19.58 -14.67
N SER A 484 9.72 -19.29 -15.76
CA SER A 484 9.51 -17.93 -16.30
C SER A 484 8.25 -17.25 -15.75
N VAL A 485 7.17 -18.03 -15.56
CA VAL A 485 5.91 -17.60 -14.92
C VAL A 485 6.14 -17.10 -13.49
N HIS A 486 7.28 -17.42 -12.92
CA HIS A 486 7.60 -17.06 -11.56
C HIS A 486 7.73 -15.55 -11.40
N ALA A 487 8.48 -14.85 -12.25
CA ALA A 487 8.48 -13.38 -12.34
C ALA A 487 7.07 -12.79 -12.60
N ALA A 488 6.24 -13.55 -13.32
CA ALA A 488 4.92 -13.16 -13.81
C ALA A 488 3.82 -13.19 -12.73
N THR A 489 3.91 -14.16 -11.82
CA THR A 489 2.97 -14.35 -10.72
C THR A 489 3.09 -13.22 -9.70
N TRP A 490 4.28 -12.61 -9.58
CA TRP A 490 4.59 -11.55 -8.59
C TRP A 490 3.91 -10.21 -8.84
N CYS A 491 3.50 -9.94 -10.07
CA CYS A 491 2.82 -8.70 -10.41
C CYS A 491 1.30 -8.82 -10.52
N CYS A 492 0.79 -10.06 -10.53
CA CYS A 492 -0.64 -10.37 -10.55
C CYS A 492 -1.28 -10.36 -9.16
N ILE A 493 -0.51 -9.98 -8.15
CA ILE A 493 -1.01 -9.85 -6.79
C ILE A 493 -1.90 -8.60 -6.75
N ASN A 494 -3.18 -8.76 -7.10
CA ASN A 494 -4.36 -8.29 -6.36
C ASN A 494 -4.86 -6.84 -6.44
N ALA A 495 -5.74 -6.54 -7.40
CA ALA A 495 -6.88 -5.65 -7.16
C ALA A 495 -7.98 -5.89 -8.22
N ILE A 496 -8.85 -6.88 -7.98
CA ILE A 496 -10.03 -7.16 -8.82
C ILE A 496 -11.34 -6.59 -8.24
N ALA A 497 -11.32 -5.94 -7.07
CA ALA A 497 -12.49 -5.15 -6.66
C ALA A 497 -12.09 -3.90 -5.89
N SER A 498 -12.26 -2.74 -6.50
CA SER A 498 -12.29 -1.45 -5.80
C SER A 498 -13.27 -0.44 -6.39
N PHE A 499 -14.08 -0.82 -7.39
CA PHE A 499 -14.96 0.14 -8.07
C PHE A 499 -16.42 -0.30 -8.24
N SER A 500 -16.80 -1.51 -7.81
CA SER A 500 -18.17 -2.04 -7.87
C SER A 500 -19.16 -1.35 -6.92
N ARG A 501 -18.73 -0.38 -6.11
CA ARG A 501 -19.64 0.54 -5.41
C ARG A 501 -19.39 2.00 -5.79
N GLY A 502 -20.01 2.40 -6.90
CA GLY A 502 -20.55 3.74 -7.06
C GLY A 502 -21.70 4.03 -6.08
N LYS A 503 -21.43 3.90 -4.77
CA LYS A 503 -22.29 4.46 -3.72
C LYS A 503 -21.41 5.32 -2.81
N PRO A 504 -21.52 6.66 -2.86
CA PRO A 504 -21.04 7.46 -1.73
C PRO A 504 -21.71 6.90 -0.47
N TYR A 505 -20.95 6.77 0.60
CA TYR A 505 -21.48 6.47 1.92
C TYR A 505 -22.61 7.48 2.23
N SER A 506 -23.87 7.07 2.04
CA SER A 506 -25.04 7.80 2.50
C SER A 506 -25.88 6.90 3.41
N SER A 507 -25.86 7.27 4.69
CA SER A 507 -26.87 7.09 5.75
C SER A 507 -26.09 7.06 7.06
N SER A 508 -26.28 7.99 7.99
CA SER A 508 -27.45 8.77 8.41
C SER A 508 -27.09 10.27 8.49
N SER A 509 -27.90 11.26 8.11
CA SER A 509 -29.36 11.41 8.18
C SER A 509 -29.80 12.56 7.27
N ASN A 510 -30.98 12.43 6.68
CA ASN A 510 -31.75 13.46 5.98
C ASN A 510 -31.69 14.83 6.66
N ILE A 511 -31.33 15.88 5.90
CA ILE A 511 -31.77 17.29 5.96
C ILE A 511 -30.85 18.03 4.97
N ALA A 512 -31.18 18.03 3.67
CA ALA A 512 -30.71 19.03 2.68
C ALA A 512 -31.22 18.64 1.28
N THR A 513 -32.53 18.56 1.11
CA THR A 513 -33.12 18.58 -0.23
C THR A 513 -34.46 19.29 -0.15
N ARG A 514 -34.38 20.61 -0.01
CA ARG A 514 -35.36 21.59 -0.46
C ARG A 514 -34.69 22.95 -0.38
N ILE A 515 -34.97 23.79 -1.38
CA ILE A 515 -34.43 25.14 -1.60
C ILE A 515 -33.16 25.16 -2.46
N CYS A 516 -33.32 24.86 -3.74
CA CYS A 516 -32.57 25.55 -4.80
C CYS A 516 -33.52 25.79 -5.97
N SER A 517 -34.29 26.86 -5.87
CA SER A 517 -34.87 27.54 -7.01
C SER A 517 -34.74 29.05 -6.79
N SER A 518 -34.28 29.73 -7.85
CA SER A 518 -34.15 31.18 -8.09
C SER A 518 -32.88 31.94 -7.65
N PRO A 519 -32.45 32.93 -8.47
CA PRO A 519 -31.10 33.50 -8.48
C PRO A 519 -31.02 34.88 -7.80
N GLY A 520 -29.79 35.28 -7.47
CA GLY A 520 -29.43 36.68 -7.22
C GLY A 520 -29.82 37.24 -5.86
N ARG A 521 -28.87 37.26 -4.92
CA ARG A 521 -28.74 38.32 -3.90
C ARG A 521 -27.34 38.24 -3.27
N SER A 522 -26.64 39.36 -3.37
CA SER A 522 -25.39 39.65 -2.66
C SER A 522 -25.57 39.42 -1.16
N VAL A 523 -24.68 38.65 -0.55
CA VAL A 523 -24.61 38.44 0.91
C VAL A 523 -23.44 39.27 1.45
N PRO A 524 -23.62 40.01 2.56
CA PRO A 524 -22.73 41.09 2.96
C PRO A 524 -21.43 40.60 3.60
N TYR A 525 -20.40 41.41 3.44
CA TYR A 525 -19.09 41.31 4.07
C TYR A 525 -19.23 41.33 5.61
N VAL A 526 -19.12 40.17 6.25
CA VAL A 526 -18.99 40.08 7.71
C VAL A 526 -17.54 40.39 8.07
N ARG A 527 -17.31 41.52 8.74
CA ARG A 527 -16.02 41.82 9.39
C ARG A 527 -15.79 40.86 10.55
N ILE A 528 -14.78 40.00 10.42
CA ILE A 528 -14.34 39.07 11.46
C ILE A 528 -13.10 39.68 12.17
N PRO A 529 -13.02 39.66 13.52
CA PRO A 529 -11.92 40.27 14.28
C PRO A 529 -10.56 39.58 14.07
N LYS A 530 -9.49 40.39 14.06
CA LYS A 530 -8.12 40.05 13.61
C LYS A 530 -7.26 39.19 14.56
N ASN A 531 -7.76 38.73 15.71
CA ASN A 531 -6.87 38.26 16.79
C ASN A 531 -6.76 36.73 16.97
N ILE A 532 -7.21 35.90 16.02
CA ILE A 532 -7.17 34.42 16.14
C ILE A 532 -6.50 33.72 14.94
N PHE A 533 -6.01 34.46 13.94
CA PHE A 533 -5.35 33.87 12.78
C PHE A 533 -3.85 34.14 12.80
N THR A 534 -3.06 33.07 12.78
CA THR A 534 -1.67 33.14 12.30
C THR A 534 -1.52 32.06 11.23
N VAL A 535 -1.60 32.47 9.97
CA VAL A 535 -1.04 31.71 8.85
C VAL A 535 0.33 32.34 8.62
N SER A 536 1.40 31.55 8.68
CA SER A 536 2.75 32.06 8.39
C SER A 536 2.97 32.03 6.87
N PRO A 537 3.21 33.17 6.19
CA PRO A 537 3.55 33.16 4.78
C PRO A 537 5.05 32.90 4.56
N ASN A 538 5.33 32.01 3.61
CA ASN A 538 6.53 31.88 2.77
C ASN A 538 7.94 31.87 3.41
N LEU A 539 8.67 30.76 3.19
CA LEU A 539 10.12 30.75 3.00
C LEU A 539 10.40 30.42 1.52
N THR A 540 10.57 31.43 0.69
CA THR A 540 11.03 31.32 -0.70
C THR A 540 12.53 31.58 -0.77
N ASP A 541 13.32 30.55 -1.06
CA ASP A 541 14.43 30.56 -2.04
C ASP A 541 15.20 29.23 -2.01
N CYS A 542 15.17 28.48 -3.11
CA CYS A 542 16.11 27.40 -3.42
C CYS A 542 16.36 27.39 -4.95
N PRO A 543 17.62 27.47 -5.41
CA PRO A 543 17.93 27.64 -6.82
C PRO A 543 18.21 26.28 -7.49
N PHE A 544 17.19 25.49 -7.80
CA PHE A 544 17.29 24.40 -8.78
C PHE A 544 15.96 24.19 -9.50
N PRO A 545 15.93 24.07 -10.85
CA PRO A 545 14.71 23.90 -11.63
C PRO A 545 14.28 22.42 -11.65
N TYR A 546 12.98 22.16 -11.71
CA TYR A 546 12.30 20.85 -11.78
C TYR A 546 11.98 20.12 -10.46
N ARG A 547 11.02 20.67 -9.70
CA ARG A 547 10.00 19.92 -8.94
C ARG A 547 8.79 20.83 -8.76
N GLN A 548 7.59 20.38 -9.11
CA GLN A 548 6.35 21.04 -8.67
C GLN A 548 6.37 21.07 -7.13
N ARG A 549 6.57 22.27 -6.56
CA ARG A 549 6.65 22.47 -5.11
C ARG A 549 5.26 22.28 -4.52
N GLN A 550 5.05 21.18 -3.76
CA GLN A 550 3.88 21.06 -2.91
C GLN A 550 3.99 22.08 -1.78
N ARG A 551 3.06 23.02 -1.70
CA ARG A 551 3.00 24.03 -0.65
C ARG A 551 2.21 23.46 0.54
N LEU A 552 2.65 23.79 1.76
CA LEU A 552 2.09 23.27 3.01
C LEU A 552 1.39 24.40 3.78
N VAL A 553 0.24 24.08 4.37
CA VAL A 553 -0.53 24.93 5.27
C VAL A 553 -0.39 24.40 6.69
N PHE A 554 0.14 25.22 7.59
CA PHE A 554 0.28 24.90 9.01
C PHE A 554 -0.82 25.61 9.80
N VAL A 555 -1.69 24.83 10.45
CA VAL A 555 -2.79 25.34 11.26
C VAL A 555 -2.41 25.22 12.73
N SER A 556 -2.34 26.36 13.42
CA SER A 556 -2.12 26.44 14.87
C SER A 556 -3.14 25.59 15.65
N GLY A 557 -2.77 25.14 16.84
CA GLY A 557 -3.63 24.35 17.72
C GLY A 557 -5.01 24.98 17.93
N GLN A 558 -6.04 24.26 17.48
CA GLN A 558 -7.43 24.66 17.58
C GLN A 558 -8.06 24.04 18.83
N VAL A 559 -8.74 24.89 19.60
CA VAL A 559 -9.47 24.52 20.83
C VAL A 559 -10.98 24.58 20.57
N SER A 560 -11.77 24.00 21.47
CA SER A 560 -13.24 23.97 21.38
C SER A 560 -13.87 25.33 21.74
N ALA A 561 -13.54 26.37 20.98
CA ALA A 561 -14.12 27.70 21.07
C ALA A 561 -15.03 27.97 19.87
N ASP A 562 -16.09 28.76 20.07
CA ASP A 562 -16.94 29.24 18.99
C ASP A 562 -16.32 30.41 18.21
N SER A 563 -17.00 30.89 17.16
CA SER A 563 -16.56 32.00 16.32
C SER A 563 -16.41 33.34 17.07
N ASN A 564 -16.95 33.44 18.29
CA ASN A 564 -16.85 34.61 19.16
C ASN A 564 -15.72 34.45 20.21
N GLY A 565 -14.94 33.36 20.14
CA GLY A 565 -13.87 33.06 21.08
C GLY A 565 -14.34 32.51 22.42
N LYS A 566 -15.62 32.13 22.54
CA LYS A 566 -16.16 31.53 23.77
C LYS A 566 -15.93 30.03 23.78
N TYR A 567 -15.24 29.55 24.81
CA TYR A 567 -14.96 28.13 25.02
C TYR A 567 -16.24 27.36 25.37
N LEU A 568 -16.38 26.15 24.83
CA LEU A 568 -17.36 25.19 25.32
C LEU A 568 -17.00 24.78 26.76
N PRO A 569 -18.00 24.59 27.65
CA PRO A 569 -17.76 24.12 29.02
C PRO A 569 -16.98 22.80 29.05
N VAL A 570 -16.11 22.64 30.07
CA VAL A 570 -15.29 21.43 30.25
C VAL A 570 -16.16 20.19 30.46
N GLU A 571 -17.39 20.35 30.94
CA GLU A 571 -18.36 19.28 31.14
C GLU A 571 -19.07 18.85 29.84
N SER A 572 -18.85 19.57 28.73
CA SER A 572 -19.49 19.25 27.45
C SER A 572 -18.99 17.91 26.91
N PRO A 573 -19.84 17.12 26.21
CA PRO A 573 -19.42 15.88 25.56
C PRO A 573 -18.21 16.11 24.65
N VAL A 574 -17.22 15.22 24.73
CA VAL A 574 -15.99 15.26 23.93
C VAL A 574 -16.30 15.27 22.43
N THR A 575 -17.37 14.60 21.99
CA THR A 575 -17.87 14.62 20.61
C THR A 575 -18.25 16.02 20.16
N LYS A 576 -18.96 16.79 20.99
CA LYS A 576 -19.36 18.18 20.72
C LYS A 576 -18.15 19.11 20.63
N LYS A 577 -17.17 18.91 21.53
CA LYS A 577 -15.90 19.66 21.50
C LYS A 577 -15.09 19.36 20.25
N THR A 578 -15.00 18.08 19.88
CA THR A 578 -14.31 17.62 18.67
C THR A 578 -14.96 18.20 17.41
N HIS A 579 -16.29 18.18 17.31
CA HIS A 579 -17.00 18.79 16.17
C HIS A 579 -16.72 20.29 16.06
N GLN A 580 -16.64 21.00 17.18
CA GLN A 580 -16.33 22.43 17.17
C GLN A 580 -14.89 22.69 16.70
N ILE A 581 -13.93 21.89 17.17
CA ILE A 581 -12.53 21.98 16.75
C ILE A 581 -12.38 21.71 15.25
N ILE A 582 -13.02 20.64 14.74
CA ILE A 582 -12.99 20.31 13.32
C ILE A 582 -13.61 21.43 12.46
N ARG A 583 -14.68 22.09 12.94
CA ARG A 583 -15.25 23.27 12.26
C ARG A 583 -14.27 24.43 12.19
N ASN A 584 -13.56 24.70 13.29
CA ASN A 584 -12.55 25.76 13.34
C ASN A 584 -11.40 25.47 12.36
N VAL A 585 -10.88 24.24 12.38
CA VAL A 585 -9.85 23.77 11.42
C VAL A 585 -10.35 23.89 9.99
N SER A 586 -11.56 23.43 9.69
CA SER A 586 -12.16 23.51 8.35
C SER A 586 -12.29 24.95 7.87
N GLY A 587 -12.65 25.88 8.74
CA GLY A 587 -12.74 27.31 8.40
C GLY A 587 -11.37 27.90 8.04
N ILE A 588 -10.32 27.54 8.79
CA ILE A 588 -8.95 28.02 8.53
C ILE A 588 -8.39 27.44 7.23
N LEU A 589 -8.63 26.15 6.98
CA LEU A 589 -8.23 25.48 5.74
C LEU A 589 -8.94 26.10 4.54
N GLY A 590 -10.26 26.33 4.64
CA GLY A 590 -11.04 26.98 3.57
C GLY A 590 -10.57 28.41 3.27
N ALA A 591 -10.21 29.19 4.30
CA ALA A 591 -9.62 30.52 4.12
C ALA A 591 -8.22 30.48 3.48
N SER A 592 -7.53 29.34 3.55
CA SER A 592 -6.20 29.11 2.98
C SER A 592 -6.25 28.40 1.62
N GLY A 593 -7.42 28.29 0.98
CA GLY A 593 -7.57 27.63 -0.32
C GLY A 593 -7.42 26.09 -0.29
N THR A 594 -7.52 25.48 0.88
CA THR A 594 -7.38 24.03 1.07
C THR A 594 -8.60 23.45 1.82
N SER A 595 -8.66 22.13 1.98
CA SER A 595 -9.76 21.43 2.62
C SER A 595 -9.26 20.40 3.64
N LEU A 596 -10.18 19.86 4.44
CA LEU A 596 -9.88 18.77 5.38
C LEU A 596 -9.31 17.52 4.68
N ASP A 597 -9.65 17.29 3.42
CA ASP A 597 -9.17 16.14 2.64
C ASP A 597 -7.67 16.24 2.31
N GLN A 598 -7.11 17.44 2.36
CA GLN A 598 -5.68 17.70 2.15
C GLN A 598 -4.86 17.66 3.45
N VAL A 599 -5.48 17.38 4.60
CA VAL A 599 -4.78 17.23 5.89
C VAL A 599 -3.90 15.98 5.87
N THR A 600 -2.60 16.17 6.05
CA THR A 600 -1.59 15.09 6.02
C THR A 600 -1.18 14.63 7.42
N LYS A 601 -1.27 15.51 8.42
CA LYS A 601 -0.92 15.22 9.82
C LYS A 601 -1.86 15.96 10.77
N ALA A 602 -2.27 15.28 11.83
CA ALA A 602 -2.92 15.90 12.99
C ALA A 602 -2.20 15.49 14.28
N ASN A 603 -2.03 16.43 15.20
CA ASN A 603 -1.66 16.13 16.59
C ASN A 603 -2.77 16.59 17.51
N VAL A 604 -3.11 15.75 18.48
CA VAL A 604 -4.19 16.05 19.40
C VAL A 604 -3.72 15.90 20.84
N TYR A 605 -3.97 16.93 21.62
CA TYR A 605 -3.55 17.05 23.00
C TYR A 605 -4.79 17.05 23.91
N PHE A 606 -4.73 16.31 25.01
CA PHE A 606 -5.81 16.21 26.00
C PHE A 606 -5.28 16.35 27.42
N VAL A 607 -6.08 16.89 28.33
CA VAL A 607 -5.75 16.95 29.77
C VAL A 607 -6.18 15.67 30.51
N GLN A 608 -7.16 14.93 29.99
CA GLN A 608 -7.60 13.64 30.55
C GLN A 608 -8.12 12.73 29.42
N LEU A 609 -7.56 11.52 29.29
CA LEU A 609 -7.82 10.62 28.17
C LEU A 609 -9.10 9.78 28.36
N ASP A 610 -10.16 10.04 27.58
CA ASP A 610 -11.26 9.08 27.41
C ASP A 610 -11.00 8.20 26.17
N ARG A 611 -10.85 6.89 26.37
CA ARG A 611 -10.25 5.94 25.40
C ARG A 611 -11.15 5.59 24.21
N ASN A 612 -12.40 6.07 24.18
CA ASN A 612 -13.44 5.51 23.30
C ASN A 612 -13.74 6.31 22.01
N ILE A 613 -13.08 7.44 21.71
CA ILE A 613 -13.70 8.47 20.85
C ILE A 613 -13.07 8.74 19.46
N TYR A 614 -11.92 8.19 19.06
CA TYR A 614 -11.20 8.76 17.89
C TYR A 614 -10.89 7.82 16.71
N ARG A 615 -11.41 8.18 15.51
CA ARG A 615 -11.22 7.52 14.19
C ARG A 615 -10.61 8.51 13.15
N ASN A 616 -9.35 8.27 12.72
CA ASN A 616 -8.53 8.85 11.60
C ASN A 616 -8.32 10.39 11.52
N PRO A 617 -7.15 10.95 11.06
CA PRO A 617 -6.06 10.42 10.21
C PRO A 617 -4.75 10.12 10.99
N ALA A 618 -3.57 10.06 10.33
CA ALA A 618 -2.27 9.77 10.96
C ALA A 618 -2.00 10.69 12.16
N ARG A 619 -2.15 10.16 13.37
CA ARG A 619 -2.32 10.98 14.57
C ARG A 619 -1.30 10.65 15.64
N SER A 620 -0.74 11.68 16.23
CA SER A 620 -0.10 11.59 17.53
C SER A 620 -1.13 12.10 18.54
N SER A 621 -1.50 11.27 19.51
CA SER A 621 -2.38 11.68 20.61
C SER A 621 -1.56 11.63 21.89
N VAL A 622 -1.48 12.74 22.60
CA VAL A 622 -0.66 12.84 23.82
C VAL A 622 -1.51 13.44 24.93
N GLU A 623 -1.50 12.78 26.08
CA GLU A 623 -2.03 13.35 27.32
C GLU A 623 -0.99 14.32 27.89
N VAL A 624 -1.41 15.55 28.15
CA VAL A 624 -0.56 16.64 28.61
C VAL A 624 -1.03 17.13 29.97
N ASN A 625 -0.08 17.62 30.80
CA ASN A 625 -0.40 18.11 32.14
C ASN A 625 -1.34 19.34 32.16
N GLY A 626 -1.52 20.01 31.02
CA GLY A 626 -2.42 21.15 30.89
C GLY A 626 -2.37 21.78 29.49
N LEU A 627 -3.49 22.39 29.10
CA LEU A 627 -3.66 23.17 27.86
C LEU A 627 -4.01 24.64 28.22
N PRO A 628 -4.01 25.57 27.24
CA PRO A 628 -4.45 26.95 27.47
C PRO A 628 -5.85 26.99 28.11
N LYS A 629 -5.91 27.35 29.39
CA LYS A 629 -7.18 27.33 30.14
C LYS A 629 -8.19 28.28 29.51
N PRO A 630 -9.47 27.88 29.38
CA PRO A 630 -10.11 26.70 29.97
C PRO A 630 -10.14 25.44 29.09
N ALA A 631 -9.31 25.33 28.04
CA ALA A 631 -9.32 24.18 27.15
C ALA A 631 -8.83 22.89 27.83
N ASP A 632 -9.47 21.77 27.46
CA ASP A 632 -9.10 20.41 27.85
C ASP A 632 -8.81 19.48 26.66
N LEU A 633 -8.96 20.03 25.44
CA LEU A 633 -8.70 19.39 24.16
C LEU A 633 -8.20 20.43 23.13
N GLU A 634 -7.11 20.11 22.45
CA GLU A 634 -6.50 20.94 21.39
C GLU A 634 -6.06 20.08 20.20
N THR A 635 -6.23 20.57 18.97
CA THR A 635 -5.82 19.87 17.73
C THR A 635 -5.10 20.81 16.77
N GLU A 636 -3.86 20.47 16.40
CA GLU A 636 -3.12 21.14 15.33
C GLU A 636 -3.10 20.24 14.07
N VAL A 637 -3.06 20.86 12.89
CA VAL A 637 -3.04 20.12 11.61
C VAL A 637 -2.05 20.72 10.61
N ILE A 638 -1.53 19.86 9.74
CA ILE A 638 -0.74 20.25 8.57
C ILE A 638 -1.48 19.74 7.33
N ALA A 639 -1.69 20.61 6.35
CA ALA A 639 -2.38 20.29 5.10
C ALA A 639 -1.54 20.66 3.86
N LEU A 640 -1.89 20.09 2.71
CA LEU A 640 -1.36 20.50 1.40
C LEU A 640 -2.22 21.65 0.85
N GLU A 641 -1.60 22.64 0.20
CA GLU A 641 -2.31 23.62 -0.63
C GLU A 641 -2.85 22.90 -1.88
N SER A 642 -4.09 23.21 -2.27
CA SER A 642 -4.80 22.54 -3.38
C SER A 642 -4.25 22.90 -4.75
#